data_AF-G7DV64-F1
#
_entry.id   AF-G7DV64-F1
#
_cell.length_a   1.000
_cell.length_b   1.000
_cell.length_c   1.000
_cell.angle_alpha   90.00
_cell.angle_beta   90.00
_cell.angle_gamma   90.00
#
_symmetry.space_group_name_H-M   'P 1'
#
loop_
_entity.id
_entity.type
_entity.pdbx_description
1 polymer ?
#
loop_
_entity_poly.entity_id
_entity_poly.type
_entity_poly.pdbx_seq_one_letter_code
_entity_poly.pdbx_strand_id
1 'polypeptide(L)'
;MESSTSLDHLGDLQGELDSYLTFLRSRAVLEEKHSEALVKLVRQDEAVGKRGKQTTIRRAWQSLRDSALKDARAHALLADEIRRQLVEPMTLFRDGKERIRRRIKEEDKASATSLTEYTHVVQRLAATYRHTCEAVLANNAQEEAVETRKRLLGADPDQQGVSPPRSPPLLGFRPRSVSHELATANGLPTINTKVISGTTGNLKETQTPTAHSHASFKAGKQLTTLMNRLGSHAERMNVAATERRSSATESNLQRSLTKSVKVKREAEEADREYRKGVFQLETLRLNRDRVLRSSHDSLTQTVRELGEELHHQWLDFAYSQRAINVSRSATCDVLEQRVREIDPDADARLYADDTAADLVGSEPVCYENYFVGKCLSLIFGVGLTDYAAANPGLLVPIVVQRCIAEIDCRGLSVEGIYRVSGSSSKVQEVVLEIERDERMFQFDPNAHDVFTICGVLKLYLRQLPTPLFPLPLADRELISMPTNEEEAMAVTGTLASRLRRLAPAHQATLKALCQHLARVAAYESENRMSVSALAVVFSPAVFGDDDGMAMISAQRHSAALQMMILFQATIFAELPILPSPGMSQPRSKRISSISGGSEGFHTVEAPRSSPPNLPGPNAQASDSSPPRAATLSRRSSIRRTSNPLRGSISFDTPVRGSHPLPQPPTTSHAQSLPATPQMYDEDQAWTRSRGLPLGARPIGVP
;
A
#
# COMPACT_ATOMS: atom_id res chain seq x y z
N MET A 1 15.97 43.26 -31.76
CA MET A 1 14.73 43.09 -30.96
C MET A 1 15.06 42.07 -29.90
N GLU A 2 15.43 42.51 -28.71
CA GLU A 2 15.68 41.61 -27.59
C GLU A 2 14.45 41.67 -26.70
N SER A 3 13.73 40.54 -26.59
CA SER A 3 12.73 40.37 -25.55
C SER A 3 13.42 40.37 -24.19
N SER A 4 12.79 40.96 -23.17
CA SER A 4 13.36 41.03 -21.84
C SER A 4 13.42 39.62 -21.24
N THR A 5 14.60 39.00 -21.24
CA THR A 5 14.80 37.61 -20.81
C THR A 5 14.31 37.36 -19.38
N SER A 6 14.36 38.37 -18.50
CA SER A 6 13.82 38.29 -17.14
C SER A 6 12.30 38.11 -17.07
N LEU A 7 11.54 38.62 -18.06
CA LEU A 7 10.09 38.42 -18.15
C LEU A 7 9.72 37.01 -18.62
N ASP A 8 10.57 36.39 -19.44
CA ASP A 8 10.40 35.01 -19.88
C ASP A 8 10.70 34.04 -18.73
N HIS A 9 11.81 34.22 -18.00
CA HIS A 9 12.14 33.44 -16.79
C HIS A 9 11.08 33.60 -15.68
N LEU A 10 10.48 34.78 -15.52
CA LEU A 10 9.32 35.00 -14.63
C LEU A 10 8.05 34.25 -15.08
N GLY A 11 7.94 33.89 -16.36
CA GLY A 11 6.88 33.01 -16.87
C GLY A 11 7.18 31.54 -16.62
N ASP A 12 8.42 31.11 -16.83
CA ASP A 12 8.85 29.71 -16.63
C ASP A 12 8.68 29.28 -15.16
N LEU A 13 9.11 30.14 -14.21
CA LEU A 13 8.91 29.93 -12.76
C LEU A 13 7.43 29.80 -12.36
N GLN A 14 6.51 30.44 -13.08
CA GLN A 14 5.08 30.27 -12.83
C GLN A 14 4.55 28.94 -13.40
N GLY A 15 5.03 28.52 -14.57
CA GLY A 15 4.70 27.21 -15.13
C GLY A 15 5.18 26.05 -14.26
N GLU A 16 6.37 26.20 -13.67
CA GLU A 16 6.92 25.29 -12.66
C GLU A 16 6.04 25.24 -11.40
N LEU A 17 5.66 26.41 -10.86
CA LEU A 17 4.80 26.52 -9.68
C LEU A 17 3.38 25.96 -9.91
N ASP A 18 2.80 26.17 -11.09
CA ASP A 18 1.51 25.58 -11.48
C ASP A 18 1.59 24.05 -11.68
N SER A 19 2.75 23.53 -12.12
CA SER A 19 3.02 22.08 -12.17
C SER A 19 3.05 21.48 -10.76
N TYR A 20 3.75 22.11 -9.82
CA TYR A 20 3.77 21.68 -8.42
C TYR A 20 2.38 21.74 -7.77
N LEU A 21 1.64 22.84 -7.97
CA LEU A 21 0.26 22.96 -7.50
C LEU A 21 -0.66 21.87 -8.08
N THR A 22 -0.47 21.50 -9.34
CA THR A 22 -1.24 20.42 -10.00
C THR A 22 -0.94 19.05 -9.39
N PHE A 23 0.34 18.74 -9.14
CA PHE A 23 0.75 17.51 -8.47
C PHE A 23 0.20 17.44 -7.03
N LEU A 24 0.34 18.50 -6.24
CA LEU A 24 -0.10 18.53 -4.84
C LEU A 24 -1.61 18.41 -4.69
N ARG A 25 -2.39 19.11 -5.54
CA ARG A 25 -3.86 18.95 -5.60
C ARG A 25 -4.27 17.53 -5.97
N SER A 26 -3.57 16.92 -6.94
CA SER A 26 -3.82 15.52 -7.33
C SER A 26 -3.51 14.55 -6.19
N ARG A 27 -2.42 14.77 -5.43
CA ARG A 27 -2.05 13.96 -4.27
C ARG A 27 -3.12 14.07 -3.17
N ALA A 28 -3.54 15.27 -2.79
CA ALA A 28 -4.57 15.45 -1.75
C ALA A 28 -5.87 14.69 -2.07
N VAL A 29 -6.31 14.72 -3.32
CA VAL A 29 -7.51 13.98 -3.79
C VAL A 29 -7.32 12.46 -3.75
N LEU A 30 -6.09 11.94 -3.89
CA LEU A 30 -5.81 10.51 -3.75
C LEU A 30 -5.82 10.05 -2.28
N GLU A 31 -5.22 10.84 -1.38
CA GLU A 31 -5.22 10.57 0.08
C GLU A 31 -6.67 10.59 0.63
N GLU A 32 -7.48 11.56 0.18
CA GLU A 32 -8.91 11.66 0.53
C GLU A 32 -9.72 10.45 0.06
N LYS A 33 -9.57 10.03 -1.21
CA LYS A 33 -10.20 8.81 -1.74
C LYS A 33 -9.77 7.55 -1.01
N HIS A 34 -8.51 7.48 -0.54
CA HIS A 34 -8.03 6.36 0.24
C HIS A 34 -8.71 6.30 1.62
N SER A 35 -8.87 7.46 2.27
CA SER A 35 -9.65 7.58 3.51
C SER A 35 -11.10 7.13 3.32
N GLU A 36 -11.79 7.63 2.29
CA GLU A 36 -13.17 7.24 2.00
C GLU A 36 -13.32 5.73 1.77
N ALA A 37 -12.37 5.11 1.06
CA ALA A 37 -12.37 3.68 0.80
C ALA A 37 -12.23 2.85 2.10
N LEU A 38 -11.33 3.23 3.00
CA LEU A 38 -11.17 2.59 4.31
C LEU A 38 -12.40 2.77 5.21
N VAL A 39 -12.99 3.97 5.26
CA VAL A 39 -14.25 4.21 6.01
C VAL A 39 -15.40 3.37 5.45
N LYS A 40 -15.49 3.23 4.12
CA LYS A 40 -16.50 2.39 3.45
C LYS A 40 -16.31 0.91 3.79
N LEU A 41 -15.07 0.41 3.78
CA LEU A 41 -14.74 -0.97 4.14
C LEU A 41 -15.18 -1.30 5.59
N VAL A 42 -14.81 -0.47 6.56
CA VAL A 42 -15.15 -0.68 7.98
C VAL A 42 -16.68 -0.67 8.20
N ARG A 43 -17.42 0.18 7.48
CA ARG A 43 -18.89 0.25 7.55
C ARG A 43 -19.59 -1.00 7.00
N GLN A 44 -19.03 -1.67 6.00
CA GLN A 44 -19.63 -2.87 5.41
C GLN A 44 -19.66 -4.06 6.37
N ASP A 45 -18.70 -4.16 7.31
CA ASP A 45 -18.57 -5.26 8.28
C ASP A 45 -19.41 -5.09 9.56
N GLU A 46 -20.13 -3.98 9.75
CA GLU A 46 -20.81 -3.67 11.04
C GLU A 46 -21.81 -4.73 11.54
N ALA A 47 -22.25 -5.66 10.69
CA ALA A 47 -23.12 -6.77 11.04
C ALA A 47 -22.42 -7.85 11.90
N VAL A 48 -21.14 -8.13 11.65
CA VAL A 48 -20.41 -9.27 12.27
C VAL A 48 -20.05 -8.99 13.73
N GLY A 49 -19.64 -7.75 14.02
CA GLY A 49 -19.10 -7.38 15.34
C GLY A 49 -20.11 -7.38 16.50
N LYS A 50 -21.41 -7.29 16.23
CA LYS A 50 -22.46 -6.99 17.23
C LYS A 50 -23.24 -8.22 17.75
N ARG A 51 -22.94 -9.44 17.29
CA ARG A 51 -23.63 -10.68 17.71
C ARG A 51 -22.63 -11.80 17.99
N GLY A 52 -22.79 -12.48 19.12
CA GLY A 52 -21.95 -13.60 19.58
C GLY A 52 -21.14 -13.31 20.86
N LYS A 53 -20.51 -14.35 21.43
CA LYS A 53 -19.63 -14.26 22.60
C LYS A 53 -18.38 -13.42 22.30
N GLN A 54 -17.85 -12.72 23.32
CA GLN A 54 -16.67 -11.83 23.20
C GLN A 54 -15.33 -12.57 23.39
N THR A 55 -15.07 -13.47 22.44
CA THR A 55 -13.82 -14.20 22.29
C THR A 55 -12.59 -13.27 22.16
N THR A 56 -11.40 -13.79 22.45
CA THR A 56 -10.13 -13.09 22.22
C THR A 56 -9.97 -12.74 20.74
N ILE A 57 -10.31 -13.69 19.85
CA ILE A 57 -10.33 -13.49 18.39
C ILE A 57 -11.27 -12.34 17.99
N ARG A 58 -12.45 -12.21 18.62
CA ARG A 58 -13.40 -11.12 18.31
C ARG A 58 -12.89 -9.76 18.79
N ARG A 59 -12.18 -9.71 19.92
CA ARG A 59 -11.50 -8.48 20.40
C ARG A 59 -10.34 -8.07 19.47
N ALA A 60 -9.55 -9.02 18.99
CA ALA A 60 -8.52 -8.76 17.98
C ALA A 60 -9.13 -8.23 16.65
N TRP A 61 -10.23 -8.85 16.16
CA TRP A 61 -10.96 -8.36 14.98
C TRP A 61 -11.50 -6.94 15.16
N GLN A 62 -12.04 -6.61 16.33
CA GLN A 62 -12.48 -5.24 16.65
C GLN A 62 -11.30 -4.25 16.61
N SER A 63 -10.15 -4.62 17.17
CA SER A 63 -8.93 -3.80 17.10
C SER A 63 -8.41 -3.60 15.67
N LEU A 64 -8.54 -4.60 14.78
CA LEU A 64 -8.17 -4.48 13.37
C LEU A 64 -9.05 -3.48 12.62
N ARG A 65 -10.37 -3.50 12.87
CA ARG A 65 -11.32 -2.52 12.29
C ARG A 65 -11.06 -1.11 12.81
N ASP A 66 -10.76 -0.97 14.10
CA ASP A 66 -10.42 0.32 14.70
C ASP A 66 -9.07 0.85 14.21
N SER A 67 -8.11 -0.03 13.89
CA SER A 67 -6.87 0.33 13.18
C SER A 67 -7.18 0.92 11.81
N ALA A 68 -7.93 0.21 10.96
CA ALA A 68 -8.30 0.69 9.63
C ALA A 68 -9.08 2.03 9.66
N LEU A 69 -9.90 2.25 10.70
CA LEU A 69 -10.60 3.53 10.90
C LEU A 69 -9.67 4.67 11.36
N LYS A 70 -8.60 4.37 12.11
CA LYS A 70 -7.54 5.33 12.47
C LYS A 70 -6.65 5.66 11.26
N ASP A 71 -6.25 4.66 10.47
CA ASP A 71 -5.54 4.87 9.20
C ASP A 71 -6.34 5.76 8.24
N ALA A 72 -7.65 5.53 8.13
CA ALA A 72 -8.52 6.41 7.34
C ALA A 72 -8.46 7.87 7.82
N ARG A 73 -8.48 8.12 9.14
CA ARG A 73 -8.33 9.47 9.70
C ARG A 73 -6.94 10.05 9.42
N ALA A 74 -5.89 9.25 9.50
CA ALA A 74 -4.52 9.67 9.19
C ALA A 74 -4.38 10.13 7.71
N HIS A 75 -4.97 9.39 6.76
CA HIS A 75 -5.01 9.79 5.35
C HIS A 75 -5.88 11.04 5.11
N ALA A 76 -7.00 11.21 5.82
CA ALA A 76 -7.80 12.44 5.75
C ALA A 76 -7.05 13.67 6.29
N LEU A 77 -6.32 13.52 7.40
CA LEU A 77 -5.46 14.58 7.95
C LEU A 77 -4.32 14.93 6.99
N LEU A 78 -3.70 13.93 6.37
CA LEU A 78 -2.65 14.15 5.37
C LEU A 78 -3.19 14.87 4.12
N ALA A 79 -4.41 14.53 3.67
CA ALA A 79 -5.08 15.22 2.58
C ALA A 79 -5.30 16.71 2.91
N ASP A 80 -5.78 17.03 4.11
CA ASP A 80 -6.02 18.42 4.52
C ASP A 80 -4.73 19.20 4.76
N GLU A 81 -3.70 18.57 5.31
CA GLU A 81 -2.39 19.22 5.51
C GLU A 81 -1.73 19.59 4.18
N ILE A 82 -1.82 18.73 3.15
CA ILE A 82 -1.37 19.06 1.78
C ILE A 82 -2.14 20.28 1.24
N ARG A 83 -3.45 20.40 1.52
CA ARG A 83 -4.23 21.57 1.11
C ARG A 83 -3.78 22.84 1.84
N ARG A 84 -3.66 22.77 3.17
CA ARG A 84 -3.48 23.91 4.07
C ARG A 84 -2.06 24.44 4.14
N GLN A 85 -1.05 23.57 4.22
CA GLN A 85 0.36 23.99 4.34
C GLN A 85 1.02 24.23 2.99
N LEU A 86 0.58 23.53 1.93
CA LEU A 86 1.22 23.61 0.61
C LEU A 86 0.33 24.31 -0.43
N VAL A 87 -0.84 23.74 -0.76
CA VAL A 87 -1.62 24.21 -1.91
C VAL A 87 -2.16 25.64 -1.73
N GLU A 88 -2.75 25.97 -0.58
CA GLU A 88 -3.31 27.31 -0.30
C GLU A 88 -2.20 28.39 -0.31
N PRO A 89 -1.12 28.29 0.50
CA PRO A 89 -0.01 29.25 0.47
C PRO A 89 0.68 29.40 -0.90
N MET A 90 1.01 28.30 -1.59
CA MET A 90 1.62 28.36 -2.93
C MET A 90 0.68 29.01 -3.97
N THR A 91 -0.64 28.84 -3.84
CA THR A 91 -1.62 29.51 -4.71
C THR A 91 -1.66 31.02 -4.43
N LEU A 92 -1.63 31.43 -3.16
CA LEU A 92 -1.59 32.85 -2.76
C LEU A 92 -0.31 33.54 -3.25
N PHE A 93 0.85 32.89 -3.12
CA PHE A 93 2.13 33.40 -3.63
C PHE A 93 2.09 33.62 -5.15
N ARG A 94 1.67 32.60 -5.90
CA ARG A 94 1.50 32.64 -7.37
C ARG A 94 0.63 33.84 -7.80
N ASP A 95 -0.53 33.99 -7.17
CA ASP A 95 -1.54 35.00 -7.53
C ASP A 95 -1.14 36.42 -7.13
N GLY A 96 -0.29 36.57 -6.10
CA GLY A 96 0.40 37.82 -5.78
C GLY A 96 1.44 38.20 -6.83
N LYS A 97 2.35 37.28 -7.16
CA LYS A 97 3.45 37.52 -8.11
C LYS A 97 2.99 37.75 -9.54
N GLU A 98 1.91 37.10 -9.98
CA GLU A 98 1.35 37.29 -11.33
C GLU A 98 0.89 38.74 -11.58
N ARG A 99 0.39 39.45 -10.57
CA ARG A 99 0.01 40.87 -10.70
C ARG A 99 1.23 41.75 -10.98
N ILE A 100 2.34 41.47 -10.29
CA ILE A 100 3.61 42.19 -10.44
C ILE A 100 4.20 41.91 -11.84
N ARG A 101 4.23 40.65 -12.27
CA ARG A 101 4.74 40.26 -13.60
C ARG A 101 3.96 40.92 -14.74
N ARG A 102 2.62 40.96 -14.69
CA ARG A 102 1.79 41.65 -15.69
C ARG A 102 2.14 43.14 -15.79
N ARG A 103 2.22 43.83 -14.66
CA ARG A 103 2.58 45.24 -14.61
C ARG A 103 3.95 45.51 -15.24
N ILE A 104 4.96 44.72 -14.88
CA ILE A 104 6.32 44.85 -15.46
C ILE A 104 6.30 44.60 -16.99
N LYS A 105 5.51 43.62 -17.46
CA LYS A 105 5.34 43.33 -18.88
C LYS A 105 4.67 44.47 -19.66
N GLU A 106 3.72 45.16 -19.04
CA GLU A 106 3.04 46.34 -19.62
C GLU A 106 3.97 47.56 -19.64
N GLU A 107 4.72 47.82 -18.56
CA GLU A 107 5.72 48.90 -18.48
C GLU A 107 6.90 48.68 -19.45
N ASP A 108 7.42 47.46 -19.58
CA ASP A 108 8.48 47.10 -20.55
C ASP A 108 7.99 47.32 -21.98
N LYS A 109 6.81 46.78 -22.34
CA LYS A 109 6.21 46.94 -23.66
C LYS A 109 5.98 48.41 -24.02
N ALA A 110 5.41 49.20 -23.10
CA ALA A 110 5.19 50.63 -23.32
C ALA A 110 6.50 51.39 -23.55
N SER A 111 7.52 51.15 -22.70
CA SER A 111 8.84 51.80 -22.84
C SER A 111 9.56 51.40 -24.13
N ALA A 112 9.42 50.14 -24.57
CA ALA A 112 9.95 49.65 -25.84
C ALA A 112 9.31 50.36 -27.03
N THR A 113 7.97 50.40 -27.08
CA THR A 113 7.21 51.02 -28.18
C THR A 113 7.54 52.52 -28.31
N SER A 114 7.47 53.28 -27.22
CA SER A 114 7.78 54.72 -27.27
C SER A 114 9.23 55.00 -27.68
N LEU A 115 10.19 54.16 -27.29
CA LEU A 115 11.58 54.30 -27.72
C LEU A 115 11.75 54.01 -29.23
N THR A 116 11.12 52.96 -29.76
CA THR A 116 11.20 52.65 -31.19
C THR A 116 10.53 53.71 -32.06
N GLU A 117 9.34 54.17 -31.67
CA GLU A 117 8.62 55.24 -32.38
C GLU A 117 9.42 56.54 -32.40
N TYR A 118 9.95 56.95 -31.24
CA TYR A 118 10.69 58.19 -31.12
C TYR A 118 12.08 58.12 -31.78
N THR A 119 12.69 56.94 -31.88
CA THR A 119 13.91 56.73 -32.67
C THR A 119 13.71 57.14 -34.13
N HIS A 120 12.57 56.80 -34.74
CA HIS A 120 12.24 57.22 -36.12
C HIS A 120 12.00 58.73 -36.25
N VAL A 121 11.47 59.38 -35.20
CA VAL A 121 11.37 60.86 -35.15
C VAL A 121 12.76 61.50 -35.15
N VAL A 122 13.69 61.00 -34.32
CA VAL A 122 15.07 61.52 -34.27
C VAL A 122 15.85 61.23 -35.55
N GLN A 123 15.64 60.07 -36.20
CA GLN A 123 16.20 59.77 -37.53
C GLN A 123 15.75 60.78 -38.58
N ARG A 124 14.46 61.19 -38.57
CA ARG A 124 13.94 62.24 -39.46
C ARG A 124 14.55 63.60 -39.15
N LEU A 125 14.60 64.02 -37.87
CA LEU A 125 15.24 65.28 -37.47
C LEU A 125 16.72 65.33 -37.88
N ALA A 126 17.46 64.24 -37.71
CA ALA A 126 18.85 64.10 -38.14
C ALA A 126 19.03 64.19 -39.66
N ALA A 127 18.02 63.77 -40.45
CA ALA A 127 18.03 63.91 -41.91
C ALA A 127 17.72 65.35 -42.34
N THR A 128 16.70 65.98 -41.73
CA THR A 128 16.36 67.39 -41.98
C THR A 128 17.54 68.31 -41.63
N TYR A 129 18.19 68.11 -40.47
CA TYR A 129 19.34 68.90 -40.05
C TYR A 129 20.50 68.81 -41.05
N ARG A 130 20.88 67.59 -41.48
CA ARG A 130 21.90 67.39 -42.51
C ARG A 130 21.56 68.10 -43.83
N HIS A 131 20.33 67.93 -44.33
CA HIS A 131 19.87 68.61 -45.53
C HIS A 131 19.92 70.15 -45.40
N THR A 132 19.58 70.71 -44.23
CA THR A 132 19.74 72.16 -43.99
C THR A 132 21.20 72.60 -43.93
N CYS A 133 22.11 71.78 -43.39
CA CYS A 133 23.55 72.06 -43.41
C CYS A 133 24.13 71.99 -44.82
N GLU A 134 23.76 70.98 -45.60
CA GLU A 134 24.10 70.84 -47.02
C GLU A 134 23.61 72.06 -47.83
N ALA A 135 22.41 72.57 -47.54
CA ALA A 135 21.89 73.79 -48.13
C ALA A 135 22.67 75.06 -47.69
N VAL A 136 23.12 75.16 -46.43
CA VAL A 136 24.02 76.25 -45.98
C VAL A 136 25.36 76.19 -46.72
N LEU A 137 25.97 75.01 -46.85
CA LEU A 137 27.24 74.82 -47.55
C LEU A 137 27.12 75.17 -49.04
N ALA A 138 26.07 74.69 -49.71
CA ALA A 138 25.81 75.02 -51.11
C ALA A 138 25.56 76.53 -51.32
N ASN A 139 24.86 77.18 -50.40
CA ASN A 139 24.60 78.62 -50.46
C ASN A 139 25.89 79.43 -50.21
N ASN A 140 26.70 79.07 -49.21
CA ASN A 140 28.01 79.71 -48.98
C ASN A 140 28.93 79.56 -50.22
N ALA A 141 29.04 78.35 -50.79
CA ALA A 141 29.81 78.12 -52.00
C ALA A 141 29.27 78.90 -53.22
N GLN A 142 27.95 79.13 -53.28
CA GLN A 142 27.34 79.98 -54.31
C GLN A 142 27.61 81.48 -54.06
N GLU A 143 27.67 81.94 -52.82
CA GLU A 143 28.10 83.30 -52.47
C GLU A 143 29.59 83.51 -52.81
N GLU A 144 30.47 82.55 -52.50
CA GLU A 144 31.89 82.54 -52.92
C GLU A 144 32.05 82.52 -54.45
N ALA A 145 31.24 81.74 -55.17
CA ALA A 145 31.23 81.71 -56.63
C ALA A 145 30.74 83.03 -57.24
N VAL A 146 29.80 83.72 -56.59
CA VAL A 146 29.34 85.05 -57.00
C VAL A 146 30.38 86.12 -56.67
N GLU A 147 31.08 86.03 -55.54
CA GLU A 147 32.11 86.99 -55.17
C GLU A 147 33.38 86.84 -56.02
N THR A 148 33.84 85.61 -56.27
CA THR A 148 34.94 85.36 -57.21
C THR A 148 34.59 85.81 -58.63
N ARG A 149 33.35 85.56 -59.10
CA ARG A 149 32.86 86.13 -60.37
C ARG A 149 32.82 87.66 -60.36
N LYS A 150 32.49 88.31 -59.23
CA LYS A 150 32.54 89.77 -59.07
C LYS A 150 33.98 90.29 -59.10
N ARG A 151 34.94 89.58 -58.49
CA ARG A 151 36.39 89.91 -58.56
C ARG A 151 36.92 89.77 -60.00
N LEU A 152 36.53 88.70 -60.72
CA LEU A 152 36.91 88.48 -62.13
C LEU A 152 36.27 89.47 -63.12
N LEU A 153 35.06 89.98 -62.83
CA LEU A 153 34.40 91.03 -63.62
C LEU A 153 34.79 92.46 -63.18
N GLY A 154 35.62 92.60 -62.14
CA GLY A 154 36.07 93.88 -61.59
C GLY A 154 37.53 94.21 -61.89
N ALA A 155 38.19 93.42 -62.75
CA ALA A 155 39.60 93.59 -63.11
C ALA A 155 39.73 93.94 -64.60
N ASP A 156 39.87 95.22 -64.90
CA ASP A 156 40.52 95.68 -66.14
C ASP A 156 42.04 95.81 -65.89
N PRO A 157 42.90 95.59 -66.91
CA PRO A 157 44.33 95.46 -66.69
C PRO A 157 45.06 96.81 -66.66
N ASP A 158 45.85 97.06 -65.61
CA ASP A 158 47.28 97.38 -65.79
C ASP A 158 48.04 97.50 -64.46
N GLN A 159 48.94 96.54 -64.21
CA GLN A 159 50.36 96.79 -63.90
C GLN A 159 51.11 95.46 -63.81
N GLN A 160 52.07 95.25 -64.71
CA GLN A 160 52.96 94.07 -64.71
C GLN A 160 54.26 94.36 -63.94
N GLY A 161 54.88 93.32 -63.38
CA GLY A 161 56.11 93.45 -62.58
C GLY A 161 56.86 92.14 -62.30
N VAL A 162 57.36 91.47 -63.36
CA VAL A 162 58.67 90.78 -63.44
C VAL A 162 59.11 89.91 -62.23
N SER A 163 59.38 88.59 -62.31
CA SER A 163 59.47 87.66 -63.46
C SER A 163 59.41 86.16 -63.02
N PRO A 164 59.28 85.19 -63.97
CA PRO A 164 59.18 83.74 -63.71
C PRO A 164 60.45 82.95 -64.19
N PRO A 165 60.43 81.61 -64.40
CA PRO A 165 60.05 80.49 -63.52
C PRO A 165 61.15 79.38 -63.44
N ARG A 166 60.97 78.34 -62.60
CA ARG A 166 61.51 76.97 -62.86
C ARG A 166 60.85 75.85 -62.03
N SER A 167 60.88 74.64 -62.56
CA SER A 167 60.34 73.36 -62.03
C SER A 167 61.08 72.17 -62.72
N PRO A 168 60.75 70.87 -62.52
CA PRO A 168 59.95 70.29 -61.43
C PRO A 168 60.52 69.18 -60.47
N PRO A 169 61.17 68.05 -60.87
CA PRO A 169 60.39 66.81 -60.90
C PRO A 169 60.88 65.59 -60.06
N LEU A 170 59.94 65.02 -59.29
CA LEU A 170 59.67 63.58 -59.06
C LEU A 170 60.68 62.68 -58.30
N LEU A 171 60.14 61.52 -57.88
CA LEU A 171 60.78 60.30 -57.33
C LEU A 171 61.41 60.45 -55.92
N GLY A 172 61.18 59.57 -54.93
CA GLY A 172 60.28 58.43 -54.83
C GLY A 172 61.00 57.09 -54.63
N PHE A 173 60.80 56.45 -53.46
CA PHE A 173 61.17 55.06 -53.23
C PHE A 173 60.09 54.30 -52.43
N ARG A 174 60.11 52.96 -52.56
CA ARG A 174 59.01 52.04 -52.18
C ARG A 174 59.47 51.14 -50.99
N PRO A 175 59.01 49.88 -50.77
CA PRO A 175 58.55 49.46 -49.45
C PRO A 175 59.42 48.36 -48.78
N ARG A 176 59.03 47.92 -47.59
CA ARG A 176 58.91 46.51 -47.10
C ARG A 176 58.35 46.57 -45.65
N SER A 177 57.25 45.91 -45.27
CA SER A 177 56.98 44.45 -45.10
C SER A 177 57.81 43.82 -43.97
N VAL A 178 57.32 42.90 -43.14
CA VAL A 178 56.19 41.93 -43.27
C VAL A 178 55.50 41.81 -41.87
N SER A 179 54.29 41.31 -41.61
CA SER A 179 53.28 40.48 -42.33
C SER A 179 51.85 40.87 -41.86
N HIS A 180 50.71 40.22 -42.19
CA HIS A 180 50.39 39.04 -43.04
C HIS A 180 48.98 39.17 -43.65
N GLU A 181 48.60 38.24 -44.52
CA GLU A 181 47.27 38.02 -45.12
C GLU A 181 46.47 36.95 -44.31
N LEU A 182 45.19 36.60 -44.51
CA LEU A 182 44.32 36.40 -45.70
C LEU A 182 42.83 36.79 -45.38
N ALA A 183 41.83 36.76 -46.29
CA ALA A 183 41.71 37.05 -47.73
C ALA A 183 40.23 36.82 -48.21
N THR A 184 39.71 37.67 -49.13
CA THR A 184 38.69 37.41 -50.22
C THR A 184 37.35 36.67 -49.96
N ALA A 185 36.21 36.93 -50.64
CA ALA A 185 35.75 38.00 -51.56
C ALA A 185 34.24 37.86 -51.93
N ASN A 186 33.69 38.87 -52.63
CA ASN A 186 32.42 38.89 -53.42
C ASN A 186 31.06 38.87 -52.66
N GLY A 187 29.99 39.55 -53.11
CA GLY A 187 29.86 40.52 -54.21
C GLY A 187 28.42 41.05 -54.46
N LEU A 188 28.33 42.30 -54.97
CA LEU A 188 27.19 43.06 -55.55
C LEU A 188 25.75 43.06 -54.94
N PRO A 189 25.10 44.24 -54.82
CA PRO A 189 23.65 44.40 -54.68
C PRO A 189 22.95 44.79 -56.00
N THR A 190 21.63 44.57 -56.10
CA THR A 190 20.79 45.06 -57.21
C THR A 190 19.64 45.93 -56.68
N ILE A 191 19.47 47.12 -57.28
CA ILE A 191 18.40 48.08 -56.98
C ILE A 191 17.18 47.78 -57.87
N ASN A 192 15.96 47.98 -57.36
CA ASN A 192 14.90 48.46 -58.24
C ASN A 192 13.88 49.36 -57.51
N THR A 193 13.55 50.48 -58.13
CA THR A 193 12.62 51.50 -57.62
C THR A 193 11.29 51.44 -58.35
N LYS A 194 10.19 51.86 -57.72
CA LYS A 194 9.08 52.47 -58.45
C LYS A 194 8.22 53.40 -57.59
N VAL A 195 7.72 54.43 -58.26
CA VAL A 195 6.83 55.49 -57.74
C VAL A 195 5.43 55.27 -58.32
N ILE A 196 4.37 55.67 -57.60
CA ILE A 196 3.10 56.11 -58.21
C ILE A 196 2.32 57.04 -57.26
N SER A 197 1.44 57.86 -57.83
CA SER A 197 0.69 58.95 -57.18
C SER A 197 -0.39 58.48 -56.19
N GLY A 198 -0.75 59.35 -55.23
CA GLY A 198 -1.85 59.14 -54.27
C GLY A 198 -3.16 59.85 -54.65
N THR A 199 -4.06 60.00 -53.66
CA THR A 199 -5.35 60.74 -53.74
C THR A 199 -5.86 61.15 -52.34
N THR A 200 -6.97 61.88 -52.26
CA THR A 200 -7.51 62.59 -51.07
C THR A 200 -8.66 61.86 -50.35
N GLY A 201 -8.88 62.12 -49.05
CA GLY A 201 -10.03 61.58 -48.29
C GLY A 201 -10.24 62.18 -46.88
N ASN A 202 -11.45 62.68 -46.61
CA ASN A 202 -11.87 63.48 -45.44
C ASN A 202 -12.13 62.72 -44.10
N LEU A 203 -11.93 63.44 -42.98
CA LEU A 203 -12.76 63.54 -41.76
C LEU A 203 -13.36 62.27 -41.07
N LYS A 204 -13.04 62.07 -39.78
CA LYS A 204 -13.95 62.41 -38.64
C LYS A 204 -13.33 62.21 -37.24
N GLU A 205 -13.95 62.80 -36.22
CA GLU A 205 -13.55 62.78 -34.81
C GLU A 205 -14.49 61.90 -33.94
N THR A 206 -13.94 61.36 -32.84
CA THR A 206 -14.55 61.23 -31.50
C THR A 206 -13.42 60.95 -30.47
N GLN A 207 -13.19 61.78 -29.45
CA GLN A 207 -13.75 61.71 -28.07
C GLN A 207 -13.57 60.33 -27.42
N THR A 208 -13.00 60.13 -26.22
CA THR A 208 -12.55 60.97 -25.06
C THR A 208 -11.55 60.11 -24.20
N PRO A 209 -10.91 60.50 -23.04
CA PRO A 209 -11.35 61.45 -21.99
C PRO A 209 -10.30 62.36 -21.24
N THR A 210 -10.84 63.42 -20.65
CA THR A 210 -10.65 63.99 -19.28
C THR A 210 -9.30 63.98 -18.52
N ALA A 211 -8.78 65.20 -18.24
CA ALA A 211 -8.08 65.72 -17.03
C ALA A 211 -6.93 64.93 -16.35
N HIS A 212 -5.83 65.54 -15.89
CA HIS A 212 -5.79 66.67 -14.96
C HIS A 212 -4.55 67.61 -15.07
N SER A 213 -4.78 68.86 -14.65
CA SER A 213 -3.81 69.86 -14.10
C SER A 213 -2.37 69.94 -14.66
N HIS A 214 -2.06 71.07 -15.31
CA HIS A 214 -1.32 72.14 -14.61
C HIS A 214 -1.62 73.52 -15.21
N ALA A 215 -1.45 74.59 -14.42
CA ALA A 215 -1.88 75.95 -14.77
C ALA A 215 -0.71 76.93 -15.00
N SER A 216 -1.07 78.10 -15.55
CA SER A 216 -0.25 79.33 -15.68
C SER A 216 0.85 79.37 -16.76
N PHE A 217 0.48 79.83 -17.96
CA PHE A 217 1.07 81.06 -18.54
C PHE A 217 0.28 81.53 -19.79
N LYS A 218 -0.70 82.44 -19.65
CA LYS A 218 -1.43 83.00 -20.82
C LYS A 218 -2.13 84.36 -20.59
N ALA A 219 -1.35 85.37 -20.22
CA ALA A 219 -1.72 86.77 -20.40
C ALA A 219 -0.73 87.43 -21.38
N GLY A 220 -1.19 88.38 -22.22
CA GLY A 220 -0.29 89.21 -23.05
C GLY A 220 -0.13 88.86 -24.55
N LYS A 221 -1.10 88.23 -25.22
CA LYS A 221 -1.09 88.06 -26.70
C LYS A 221 -2.38 88.51 -27.41
N GLN A 222 -2.92 89.67 -27.03
CA GLN A 222 -3.90 90.41 -27.83
C GLN A 222 -3.53 91.89 -28.08
N LEU A 223 -2.44 92.41 -27.46
CA LEU A 223 -2.00 93.80 -27.66
C LEU A 223 -1.13 93.99 -28.92
N THR A 224 -0.49 92.93 -29.43
CA THR A 224 0.50 93.01 -30.52
C THR A 224 -0.10 93.05 -31.93
N THR A 225 -1.40 92.78 -32.08
CA THR A 225 -2.08 92.69 -33.40
C THR A 225 -2.67 94.02 -33.87
N LEU A 226 -2.68 95.05 -33.01
CA LEU A 226 -3.29 96.36 -33.29
C LEU A 226 -2.31 97.51 -33.60
N MET A 227 -0.99 97.27 -33.62
CA MET A 227 0.00 98.28 -34.03
C MET A 227 0.53 98.13 -35.47
N ASN A 228 0.33 96.98 -36.12
CA ASN A 228 0.87 96.72 -37.47
C ASN A 228 -0.13 96.97 -38.62
N ARG A 229 -1.12 97.87 -38.44
CA ARG A 229 -2.15 98.16 -39.47
C ARG A 229 -2.50 99.63 -39.72
N LEU A 230 -1.90 100.58 -39.00
CA LEU A 230 -1.89 102.01 -39.40
C LEU A 230 -0.42 102.46 -39.45
N GLY A 231 0.14 102.62 -40.66
CA GLY A 231 1.55 103.01 -40.77
C GLY A 231 2.27 102.89 -42.12
N SER A 232 1.59 102.83 -43.28
CA SER A 232 2.21 103.11 -44.61
C SER A 232 1.18 103.02 -45.76
N HIS A 233 0.34 104.05 -45.93
CA HIS A 233 -0.48 104.19 -47.16
C HIS A 233 -0.62 105.65 -47.60
N ALA A 234 0.51 106.37 -47.61
CA ALA A 234 0.59 107.76 -48.04
C ALA A 234 2.00 108.07 -48.54
N GLU A 235 2.32 107.69 -49.78
CA GLU A 235 2.91 108.58 -50.80
C GLU A 235 2.90 107.91 -52.18
N ARG A 236 3.15 108.68 -53.25
CA ARG A 236 2.69 108.38 -54.62
C ARG A 236 3.82 108.23 -55.65
N MET A 237 3.42 107.83 -56.86
CA MET A 237 4.28 107.49 -58.01
C MET A 237 4.98 108.71 -58.65
N ASN A 238 5.92 108.39 -59.57
CA ASN A 238 6.72 109.28 -60.44
C ASN A 238 7.84 110.02 -59.70
N VAL A 239 9.07 110.08 -60.21
CA VAL A 239 9.53 110.11 -61.62
C VAL A 239 10.29 108.83 -62.04
N ALA A 240 10.47 108.61 -63.35
CA ALA A 240 11.16 107.46 -63.91
C ALA A 240 12.36 107.85 -64.81
N ALA A 241 13.23 106.85 -65.06
CA ALA A 241 14.22 106.78 -66.14
C ALA A 241 15.58 107.52 -66.01
N THR A 242 16.44 107.03 -65.10
CA THR A 242 17.92 107.02 -65.34
C THR A 242 18.65 105.79 -64.77
N GLU A 243 18.14 105.10 -63.74
CA GLU A 243 18.90 104.09 -62.96
C GLU A 243 18.62 102.61 -63.28
N ARG A 244 18.31 102.27 -64.55
CA ARG A 244 17.93 100.89 -64.95
C ARG A 244 19.11 99.89 -65.11
N ARG A 245 20.31 100.20 -64.61
CA ARG A 245 21.48 99.28 -64.64
C ARG A 245 22.14 99.02 -63.28
N SER A 246 21.91 99.87 -62.27
CA SER A 246 22.41 99.73 -60.90
C SER A 246 21.39 99.08 -59.95
N SER A 247 20.12 99.49 -60.03
CA SER A 247 19.03 98.97 -59.19
C SER A 247 18.81 97.45 -59.28
N ALA A 248 19.15 96.83 -60.41
CA ALA A 248 19.04 95.39 -60.62
C ALA A 248 20.13 94.56 -59.92
N THR A 249 21.30 95.12 -59.63
CA THR A 249 22.38 94.42 -58.93
C THR A 249 22.24 94.54 -57.41
N GLU A 250 21.87 95.72 -56.88
CA GLU A 250 21.61 95.89 -55.44
C GLU A 250 20.40 95.08 -54.96
N SER A 251 19.30 95.09 -55.70
CA SER A 251 18.10 94.31 -55.34
C SER A 251 18.34 92.79 -55.37
N ASN A 252 19.24 92.30 -56.25
CA ASN A 252 19.68 90.91 -56.23
C ASN A 252 20.67 90.63 -55.09
N LEU A 253 21.57 91.56 -54.74
CA LEU A 253 22.49 91.41 -53.62
C LEU A 253 21.75 91.34 -52.28
N GLN A 254 20.80 92.25 -52.03
CA GLN A 254 19.91 92.19 -50.86
C GLN A 254 19.10 90.88 -50.84
N ARG A 255 18.62 90.42 -52.00
CA ARG A 255 17.90 89.14 -52.15
C ARG A 255 18.80 87.90 -51.99
N SER A 256 20.12 88.04 -52.13
CA SER A 256 21.09 86.99 -51.83
C SER A 256 21.39 86.94 -50.32
N LEU A 257 21.77 88.08 -49.73
CA LEU A 257 22.09 88.18 -48.30
C LEU A 257 20.92 87.76 -47.42
N THR A 258 19.69 88.15 -47.77
CA THR A 258 18.48 87.71 -47.05
C THR A 258 18.19 86.23 -47.19
N LYS A 259 18.58 85.57 -48.30
CA LYS A 259 18.55 84.10 -48.43
C LYS A 259 19.63 83.43 -47.59
N SER A 260 20.86 83.97 -47.58
CA SER A 260 21.97 83.44 -46.78
C SER A 260 21.65 83.45 -45.28
N VAL A 261 21.18 84.59 -44.77
CA VAL A 261 20.69 84.73 -43.38
C VAL A 261 19.51 83.79 -43.11
N LYS A 262 18.57 83.65 -44.05
CA LYS A 262 17.42 82.74 -43.90
C LYS A 262 17.86 81.27 -43.78
N VAL A 263 18.66 80.77 -44.72
CA VAL A 263 19.08 79.35 -44.76
C VAL A 263 19.96 78.99 -43.56
N LYS A 264 20.81 79.93 -43.10
CA LYS A 264 21.57 79.78 -41.84
C LYS A 264 20.64 79.69 -40.63
N ARG A 265 19.64 80.57 -40.52
CA ARG A 265 18.63 80.52 -39.45
C ARG A 265 17.80 79.22 -39.47
N GLU A 266 17.43 78.72 -40.66
CA GLU A 266 16.69 77.47 -40.82
C GLU A 266 17.55 76.26 -40.36
N ALA A 267 18.85 76.26 -40.63
CA ALA A 267 19.78 75.23 -40.13
C ALA A 267 19.98 75.29 -38.60
N GLU A 268 20.08 76.48 -38.00
CA GLU A 268 20.09 76.62 -36.54
C GLU A 268 18.78 76.17 -35.89
N GLU A 269 17.65 76.36 -36.57
CA GLU A 269 16.34 75.93 -36.08
C GLU A 269 16.23 74.40 -36.12
N ALA A 270 16.72 73.78 -37.19
CA ALA A 270 16.86 72.32 -37.28
C ALA A 270 17.84 71.73 -36.26
N ASP A 271 18.96 72.38 -35.92
CA ASP A 271 19.83 71.96 -34.81
C ASP A 271 19.09 72.00 -33.46
N ARG A 272 18.42 73.13 -33.17
CA ARG A 272 17.66 73.29 -31.92
C ARG A 272 16.54 72.26 -31.77
N GLU A 273 15.90 71.82 -32.86
CA GLU A 273 14.91 70.74 -32.84
C GLU A 273 15.56 69.35 -32.74
N TYR A 274 16.61 69.07 -33.52
CA TYR A 274 17.33 67.80 -33.46
C TYR A 274 17.92 67.55 -32.08
N ARG A 275 18.56 68.54 -31.46
CA ARG A 275 19.14 68.47 -30.11
C ARG A 275 18.10 68.20 -29.02
N LYS A 276 16.90 68.79 -29.14
CA LYS A 276 15.75 68.45 -28.26
C LYS A 276 15.30 67.01 -28.46
N GLY A 277 15.24 66.55 -29.72
CA GLY A 277 14.93 65.17 -30.06
C GLY A 277 15.93 64.18 -29.45
N VAL A 278 17.24 64.42 -29.58
CA VAL A 278 18.27 63.57 -28.96
C VAL A 278 18.12 63.51 -27.44
N PHE A 279 17.87 64.64 -26.77
CA PHE A 279 17.64 64.66 -25.31
C PHE A 279 16.38 63.89 -24.89
N GLN A 280 15.28 64.02 -25.63
CA GLN A 280 14.05 63.27 -25.37
C GLN A 280 14.21 61.76 -25.62
N LEU A 281 14.99 61.37 -26.64
CA LEU A 281 15.31 59.96 -26.92
C LEU A 281 16.17 59.33 -25.81
N GLU A 282 17.20 60.04 -25.34
CA GLU A 282 18.01 59.57 -24.21
C GLU A 282 17.19 59.50 -22.92
N THR A 283 16.22 60.42 -22.73
CA THR A 283 15.27 60.35 -21.60
C THR A 283 14.39 59.10 -21.67
N LEU A 284 13.89 58.74 -22.86
CA LEU A 284 13.13 57.50 -23.08
C LEU A 284 14.00 56.24 -22.88
N ARG A 285 15.26 56.28 -23.31
CA ARG A 285 16.23 55.19 -23.10
C ARG A 285 16.53 55.00 -21.61
N LEU A 286 16.87 56.06 -20.89
CA LEU A 286 17.10 56.01 -19.43
C LEU A 286 15.85 55.57 -18.65
N ASN A 287 14.65 55.76 -19.20
CA ASN A 287 13.42 55.18 -18.65
C ASN A 287 13.33 53.67 -18.93
N ARG A 288 13.58 53.23 -20.17
CA ARG A 288 13.63 51.79 -20.53
C ARG A 288 14.67 51.03 -19.70
N ASP A 289 15.89 51.53 -19.60
CA ASP A 289 16.97 50.93 -18.81
C ASP A 289 16.59 50.78 -17.32
N ARG A 290 15.75 51.68 -16.80
CA ARG A 290 15.22 51.62 -15.43
C ARG A 290 14.16 50.53 -15.26
N VAL A 291 13.25 50.38 -16.23
CA VAL A 291 12.25 49.30 -16.25
C VAL A 291 12.92 47.93 -16.36
N LEU A 292 13.96 47.80 -17.19
CA LEU A 292 14.73 46.55 -17.31
C LEU A 292 15.48 46.19 -16.02
N ARG A 293 16.11 47.15 -15.34
CA ARG A 293 16.71 46.91 -14.01
C ARG A 293 15.65 46.51 -12.98
N SER A 294 14.54 47.24 -12.89
CA SER A 294 13.39 46.90 -12.02
C SER A 294 12.85 45.49 -12.29
N SER A 295 12.80 45.04 -13.54
CA SER A 295 12.41 43.68 -13.91
C SER A 295 13.40 42.63 -13.40
N HIS A 296 14.71 42.87 -13.54
CA HIS A 296 15.75 41.97 -13.05
C HIS A 296 15.78 41.88 -11.52
N ASP A 297 15.65 43.02 -10.83
CA ASP A 297 15.54 43.08 -9.37
C ASP A 297 14.30 42.32 -8.88
N SER A 298 13.16 42.51 -9.56
CA SER A 298 11.90 41.83 -9.25
C SER A 298 11.93 40.31 -9.50
N LEU A 299 12.65 39.85 -10.53
CA LEU A 299 12.91 38.43 -10.77
C LEU A 299 13.76 37.85 -9.64
N THR A 300 14.92 38.46 -9.37
CA THR A 300 15.85 38.01 -8.32
C THR A 300 15.19 37.94 -6.96
N GLN A 301 14.38 38.94 -6.60
CA GLN A 301 13.62 38.96 -5.35
C GLN A 301 12.49 37.92 -5.33
N THR A 302 11.82 37.67 -6.47
CA THR A 302 10.76 36.65 -6.55
C THR A 302 11.30 35.23 -6.46
N VAL A 303 12.49 34.94 -7.02
CA VAL A 303 13.18 33.66 -6.84
C VAL A 303 13.57 33.45 -5.36
N ARG A 304 14.10 34.48 -4.70
CA ARG A 304 14.46 34.42 -3.27
C ARG A 304 13.24 34.13 -2.40
N GLU A 305 12.19 34.94 -2.51
CA GLU A 305 10.98 34.76 -1.71
C GLU A 305 10.31 33.40 -1.98
N LEU A 306 10.31 32.91 -3.23
CA LEU A 306 9.80 31.58 -3.55
C LEU A 306 10.61 30.48 -2.84
N GLY A 307 11.94 30.59 -2.84
CA GLY A 307 12.81 29.64 -2.15
C GLY A 307 12.61 29.63 -0.63
N GLU A 308 12.49 30.80 -0.01
CA GLU A 308 12.23 30.96 1.43
C GLU A 308 10.85 30.41 1.83
N GLU A 309 9.81 30.76 1.06
CA GLU A 309 8.42 30.36 1.30
C GLU A 309 8.21 28.84 1.11
N LEU A 310 8.74 28.26 0.02
CA LEU A 310 8.70 26.80 -0.18
C LEU A 310 9.52 26.05 0.86
N HIS A 311 10.70 26.56 1.25
CA HIS A 311 11.54 25.90 2.27
C HIS A 311 10.80 25.77 3.61
N HIS A 312 10.16 26.85 4.08
CA HIS A 312 9.40 26.84 5.32
C HIS A 312 8.21 25.86 5.26
N GLN A 313 7.36 25.98 4.23
CA GLN A 313 6.17 25.13 4.06
C GLN A 313 6.51 23.64 3.93
N TRP A 314 7.53 23.30 3.13
CA TRP A 314 7.87 21.91 2.86
C TRP A 314 8.54 21.24 4.06
N LEU A 315 9.29 22.01 4.87
CA LEU A 315 9.89 21.54 6.11
C LEU A 315 8.82 21.27 7.18
N ASP A 316 7.88 22.19 7.38
CA ASP A 316 6.76 22.03 8.32
C ASP A 316 5.87 20.86 7.91
N PHE A 317 5.56 20.72 6.62
CA PHE A 317 4.84 19.56 6.09
C PHE A 317 5.60 18.24 6.32
N ALA A 318 6.93 18.24 6.20
CA ALA A 318 7.76 17.08 6.50
C ALA A 318 7.82 16.73 8.01
N TYR A 319 7.50 17.68 8.91
CA TYR A 319 7.25 17.40 10.32
C TYR A 319 5.82 16.89 10.56
N SER A 320 4.78 17.52 9.98
CA SER A 320 3.39 17.04 10.07
C SER A 320 3.22 15.62 9.55
N GLN A 321 3.74 15.31 8.35
CA GLN A 321 3.67 13.96 7.76
C GLN A 321 4.40 12.92 8.64
N ARG A 322 5.48 13.31 9.35
CA ARG A 322 6.20 12.46 10.28
C ARG A 322 5.39 12.17 11.55
N ALA A 323 4.74 13.18 12.12
CA ALA A 323 3.86 13.03 13.28
C ALA A 323 2.66 12.12 12.98
N ILE A 324 2.05 12.28 11.79
CA ILE A 324 0.99 11.39 11.30
C ILE A 324 1.50 9.94 11.21
N ASN A 325 2.67 9.69 10.61
CA ASN A 325 3.23 8.34 10.48
C ASN A 325 3.61 7.69 11.83
N VAL A 326 4.09 8.45 12.81
CA VAL A 326 4.33 7.93 14.18
C VAL A 326 3.02 7.49 14.85
N SER A 327 1.94 8.27 14.69
CA SER A 327 0.60 7.93 15.20
C SER A 327 0.03 6.64 14.56
N ARG A 328 0.34 6.41 13.28
CA ARG A 328 0.01 5.16 12.58
C ARG A 328 0.83 3.98 13.11
N SER A 329 2.14 4.13 13.29
CA SER A 329 2.98 3.07 13.89
C SER A 329 2.45 2.64 15.25
N ALA A 330 2.19 3.59 16.15
CA ALA A 330 1.61 3.32 17.48
C ALA A 330 0.23 2.64 17.42
N THR A 331 -0.49 2.78 16.30
CA THR A 331 -1.75 2.05 16.07
C THR A 331 -1.51 0.61 15.62
N CYS A 332 -0.49 0.37 14.78
CA CYS A 332 -0.04 -0.98 14.43
C CYS A 332 0.49 -1.73 15.66
N ASP A 333 1.26 -1.09 16.54
CA ASP A 333 1.81 -1.68 17.76
C ASP A 333 0.69 -2.19 18.70
N VAL A 334 -0.37 -1.38 18.88
CA VAL A 334 -1.56 -1.77 19.66
C VAL A 334 -2.32 -2.92 19.01
N LEU A 335 -2.45 -2.93 17.67
CA LEU A 335 -3.05 -4.05 16.95
C LEU A 335 -2.23 -5.34 17.12
N GLU A 336 -0.91 -5.26 17.00
CA GLU A 336 0.00 -6.38 17.18
C GLU A 336 -0.11 -6.96 18.60
N GLN A 337 -0.18 -6.11 19.64
CA GLN A 337 -0.49 -6.55 21.00
C GLN A 337 -1.84 -7.30 21.07
N ARG A 338 -2.93 -6.76 20.50
CA ARG A 338 -4.24 -7.42 20.53
C ARG A 338 -4.30 -8.74 19.76
N VAL A 339 -3.43 -8.94 18.77
CA VAL A 339 -3.26 -10.23 18.08
C VAL A 339 -2.46 -11.23 18.93
N ARG A 340 -1.45 -10.77 19.69
CA ARG A 340 -0.73 -11.61 20.68
C ARG A 340 -1.60 -12.04 21.87
N GLU A 341 -2.66 -11.29 22.18
CA GLU A 341 -3.63 -11.61 23.25
C GLU A 341 -4.69 -12.67 22.85
N ILE A 342 -4.52 -13.36 21.72
CA ILE A 342 -5.40 -14.45 21.29
C ILE A 342 -5.08 -15.75 22.05
N ASP A 343 -6.07 -16.29 22.77
CA ASP A 343 -6.01 -17.59 23.47
C ASP A 343 -7.06 -18.53 22.85
N PRO A 344 -6.65 -19.47 21.98
CA PRO A 344 -7.55 -20.45 21.37
C PRO A 344 -8.24 -21.36 22.38
N ASP A 345 -7.59 -21.69 23.50
CA ASP A 345 -8.14 -22.61 24.50
C ASP A 345 -9.18 -21.89 25.38
N ALA A 346 -9.00 -20.60 25.69
CA ALA A 346 -10.03 -19.80 26.35
C ALA A 346 -11.25 -19.61 25.46
N ASP A 347 -11.03 -19.36 24.17
CA ASP A 347 -12.12 -19.22 23.21
C ASP A 347 -12.83 -20.57 22.97
N ALA A 348 -12.11 -21.70 22.99
CA ALA A 348 -12.72 -23.03 22.94
C ALA A 348 -13.54 -23.35 24.20
N ARG A 349 -13.02 -23.08 25.40
CA ARG A 349 -13.75 -23.25 26.68
C ARG A 349 -15.08 -22.49 26.67
N LEU A 350 -15.08 -21.25 26.18
CA LEU A 350 -16.28 -20.42 26.05
C LEU A 350 -17.40 -21.03 25.16
N TYR A 351 -17.10 -22.01 24.31
CA TYR A 351 -18.13 -22.75 23.55
C TYR A 351 -18.38 -24.16 24.11
N ALA A 352 -17.36 -24.81 24.67
CA ALA A 352 -17.49 -26.12 25.29
C ALA A 352 -18.54 -26.13 26.43
N ASP A 353 -18.60 -25.06 27.23
CA ASP A 353 -19.57 -24.92 28.33
C ASP A 353 -21.04 -24.92 27.85
N ASP A 354 -21.34 -24.44 26.62
CA ASP A 354 -22.70 -24.51 26.06
C ASP A 354 -23.01 -25.94 25.60
N THR A 355 -22.08 -26.56 24.85
CA THR A 355 -22.29 -27.88 24.22
C THR A 355 -22.14 -29.05 25.19
N ALA A 356 -21.58 -28.84 26.39
CA ALA A 356 -21.48 -29.86 27.43
C ALA A 356 -22.86 -30.38 27.88
N ALA A 357 -23.91 -29.55 27.77
CA ALA A 357 -25.29 -29.97 28.04
C ALA A 357 -25.81 -30.99 27.00
N ASP A 358 -25.45 -30.81 25.72
CA ASP A 358 -25.83 -31.71 24.62
C ASP A 358 -25.09 -33.07 24.66
N LEU A 359 -23.99 -33.14 25.43
CA LEU A 359 -23.18 -34.37 25.62
C LEU A 359 -23.65 -35.23 26.80
N VAL A 360 -24.70 -34.83 27.53
CA VAL A 360 -25.33 -35.67 28.55
C VAL A 360 -26.15 -36.77 27.88
N GLY A 361 -25.50 -37.89 27.60
CA GLY A 361 -26.15 -39.08 27.04
C GLY A 361 -27.31 -39.57 27.93
N SER A 362 -28.39 -40.02 27.30
CA SER A 362 -29.54 -40.63 28.00
C SER A 362 -29.08 -41.78 28.89
N GLU A 363 -29.75 -41.97 30.03
CA GLU A 363 -29.55 -43.15 30.86
C GLU A 363 -29.79 -44.44 30.04
N PRO A 364 -28.97 -45.48 30.24
CA PRO A 364 -29.08 -46.72 29.48
C PRO A 364 -30.35 -47.48 29.88
N VAL A 365 -31.23 -47.72 28.90
CA VAL A 365 -32.43 -48.54 29.08
C VAL A 365 -31.99 -49.99 29.34
N CYS A 366 -32.18 -50.46 30.57
CA CYS A 366 -31.89 -51.83 30.95
C CYS A 366 -33.03 -52.77 30.52
N TYR A 367 -32.70 -54.02 30.21
CA TYR A 367 -33.70 -55.06 30.01
C TYR A 367 -34.25 -55.51 31.37
N GLU A 368 -35.57 -55.58 31.53
CA GLU A 368 -36.21 -56.11 32.75
C GLU A 368 -36.83 -57.48 32.44
N ASN A 369 -36.16 -58.53 32.90
CA ASN A 369 -36.64 -59.90 32.79
C ASN A 369 -37.65 -60.18 33.92
N TYR A 370 -38.83 -60.71 33.56
CA TYR A 370 -39.92 -60.95 34.52
C TYR A 370 -39.56 -61.89 35.69
N PHE A 371 -38.64 -62.83 35.48
CA PHE A 371 -38.26 -63.85 36.48
C PHE A 371 -36.98 -63.49 37.24
N VAL A 372 -36.02 -62.83 36.60
CA VAL A 372 -34.68 -62.55 37.17
C VAL A 372 -34.51 -61.08 37.58
N GLY A 373 -35.39 -60.18 37.12
CA GLY A 373 -35.38 -58.76 37.41
C GLY A 373 -34.58 -57.95 36.39
N LYS A 374 -34.01 -56.83 36.83
CA LYS A 374 -33.29 -55.88 35.97
C LYS A 374 -31.92 -56.43 35.57
N CYS A 375 -31.74 -56.66 34.26
CA CYS A 375 -30.47 -57.05 33.64
C CYS A 375 -29.64 -55.79 33.33
N LEU A 376 -28.49 -55.65 33.99
CA LEU A 376 -27.58 -54.51 33.82
C LEU A 376 -26.63 -54.68 32.62
N SER A 377 -26.61 -55.85 31.98
CA SER A 377 -25.69 -56.19 30.90
C SER A 377 -26.35 -57.10 29.87
N LEU A 378 -27.26 -56.56 29.05
CA LEU A 378 -27.73 -57.26 27.86
C LEU A 378 -26.54 -57.42 26.89
N ILE A 379 -26.09 -58.66 26.66
CA ILE A 379 -24.90 -58.97 25.84
C ILE A 379 -25.13 -60.09 24.83
N PHE A 380 -26.09 -60.99 25.07
CA PHE A 380 -26.48 -62.00 24.10
C PHE A 380 -27.37 -61.35 23.02
N GLY A 381 -27.10 -61.59 21.74
CA GLY A 381 -27.74 -60.85 20.64
C GLY A 381 -27.06 -59.53 20.25
N VAL A 382 -26.04 -59.06 20.98
CA VAL A 382 -25.36 -57.77 20.74
C VAL A 382 -24.12 -57.95 19.84
N GLY A 383 -23.85 -56.99 18.96
CA GLY A 383 -22.68 -57.01 18.09
C GLY A 383 -21.37 -56.80 18.85
N LEU A 384 -20.29 -57.49 18.45
CA LEU A 384 -18.97 -57.32 19.08
C LEU A 384 -18.41 -55.89 18.94
N THR A 385 -18.79 -55.18 17.87
CA THR A 385 -18.51 -53.74 17.68
C THR A 385 -19.19 -52.88 18.74
N ASP A 386 -20.43 -53.21 19.07
CA ASP A 386 -21.32 -52.38 19.89
C ASP A 386 -20.98 -52.62 21.37
N TYR A 387 -20.69 -53.88 21.72
CA TYR A 387 -20.10 -54.26 22.99
C TYR A 387 -18.77 -53.52 23.26
N ALA A 388 -17.88 -53.46 22.26
CA ALA A 388 -16.60 -52.76 22.38
C ALA A 388 -16.75 -51.22 22.43
N ALA A 389 -17.78 -50.66 21.80
CA ALA A 389 -18.13 -49.24 21.91
C ALA A 389 -18.69 -48.91 23.32
N ALA A 390 -19.52 -49.79 23.89
CA ALA A 390 -20.04 -49.68 25.25
C ALA A 390 -18.97 -49.95 26.34
N ASN A 391 -17.90 -50.67 26.00
CA ASN A 391 -16.78 -51.00 26.90
C ASN A 391 -15.42 -50.58 26.31
N PRO A 392 -15.10 -49.27 26.25
CA PRO A 392 -13.84 -48.78 25.68
C PRO A 392 -12.61 -49.46 26.28
N GLY A 393 -11.84 -50.15 25.41
CA GLY A 393 -10.65 -50.91 25.79
C GLY A 393 -10.84 -52.43 25.90
N LEU A 394 -12.09 -52.94 25.92
CA LEU A 394 -12.38 -54.38 25.94
C LEU A 394 -12.77 -54.88 24.55
N LEU A 395 -11.79 -55.44 23.82
CA LEU A 395 -12.00 -56.01 22.48
C LEU A 395 -12.38 -57.51 22.47
N VAL A 396 -12.33 -58.18 23.62
CA VAL A 396 -12.89 -59.54 23.81
C VAL A 396 -13.93 -59.46 24.93
N PRO A 397 -15.18 -59.91 24.73
CA PRO A 397 -16.22 -59.88 25.76
C PRO A 397 -15.81 -60.62 27.05
N ILE A 398 -16.22 -60.11 28.21
CA ILE A 398 -15.85 -60.70 29.51
C ILE A 398 -16.43 -62.11 29.64
N VAL A 399 -17.65 -62.35 29.16
CA VAL A 399 -18.25 -63.69 29.05
C VAL A 399 -17.35 -64.67 28.27
N VAL A 400 -16.79 -64.25 27.13
CA VAL A 400 -15.88 -65.11 26.33
C VAL A 400 -14.58 -65.37 27.09
N GLN A 401 -13.98 -64.34 27.69
CA GLN A 401 -12.75 -64.48 28.46
C GLN A 401 -12.93 -65.45 29.65
N ARG A 402 -14.03 -65.33 30.40
CA ARG A 402 -14.31 -66.20 31.55
C ARG A 402 -14.65 -67.63 31.15
N CYS A 403 -15.46 -67.83 30.11
CA CYS A 403 -15.75 -69.18 29.62
C CYS A 403 -14.46 -69.91 29.20
N ILE A 404 -13.59 -69.23 28.46
CA ILE A 404 -12.30 -69.77 28.03
C ILE A 404 -11.42 -70.11 29.26
N ALA A 405 -11.25 -69.17 30.19
CA ALA A 405 -10.40 -69.37 31.36
C ALA A 405 -10.89 -70.52 32.28
N GLU A 406 -12.20 -70.64 32.47
CA GLU A 406 -12.80 -71.68 33.32
C GLU A 406 -12.73 -73.08 32.67
N ILE A 407 -12.89 -73.16 31.35
CA ILE A 407 -12.72 -74.41 30.59
C ILE A 407 -11.24 -74.79 30.45
N ASP A 408 -10.33 -73.82 30.33
CA ASP A 408 -8.88 -74.05 30.42
C ASP A 408 -8.47 -74.57 31.83
N CYS A 409 -9.13 -74.09 32.89
CA CYS A 409 -8.81 -74.44 34.28
C CYS A 409 -9.17 -75.89 34.65
N ARG A 410 -10.35 -76.37 34.23
CA ARG A 410 -10.87 -77.71 34.64
C ARG A 410 -11.51 -78.56 33.54
N GLY A 411 -11.55 -78.08 32.30
CA GLY A 411 -12.23 -78.77 31.18
C GLY A 411 -11.31 -79.52 30.21
N LEU A 412 -10.00 -79.23 30.20
CA LEU A 412 -9.10 -79.69 29.14
C LEU A 412 -8.98 -81.22 29.01
N SER A 413 -9.08 -81.98 30.11
CA SER A 413 -9.02 -83.45 30.12
C SER A 413 -10.38 -84.15 30.08
N VAL A 414 -11.50 -83.41 30.06
CA VAL A 414 -12.86 -83.99 30.16
C VAL A 414 -13.27 -84.63 28.84
N GLU A 415 -13.60 -85.93 28.85
CA GLU A 415 -14.00 -86.65 27.63
C GLU A 415 -15.22 -86.01 26.95
N GLY A 416 -15.09 -85.75 25.65
CA GLY A 416 -16.15 -85.17 24.83
C GLY A 416 -16.43 -83.69 25.10
N ILE A 417 -15.47 -82.96 25.69
CA ILE A 417 -15.52 -81.49 25.86
C ILE A 417 -16.00 -80.81 24.57
N TYR A 418 -16.91 -79.84 24.69
CA TYR A 418 -17.68 -79.20 23.59
C TYR A 418 -18.57 -80.11 22.72
N ARG A 419 -18.25 -81.39 22.49
CA ARG A 419 -19.07 -82.35 21.73
C ARG A 419 -20.32 -82.77 22.51
N VAL A 420 -20.18 -83.03 23.80
CA VAL A 420 -21.28 -83.28 24.73
C VAL A 420 -21.94 -81.94 25.07
N SER A 421 -23.27 -81.88 24.94
CA SER A 421 -24.05 -80.70 25.31
C SER A 421 -24.41 -80.73 26.80
N GLY A 422 -24.16 -79.62 27.50
CA GLY A 422 -24.71 -79.39 28.83
C GLY A 422 -26.24 -79.24 28.81
N SER A 423 -26.85 -79.18 30.00
CA SER A 423 -28.30 -79.00 30.12
C SER A 423 -28.73 -77.65 29.58
N SER A 424 -29.59 -77.63 28.55
CA SER A 424 -30.07 -76.38 27.92
C SER A 424 -30.70 -75.43 28.94
N SER A 425 -31.44 -75.95 29.92
CA SER A 425 -32.02 -75.15 31.01
C SER A 425 -30.95 -74.48 31.87
N LYS A 426 -29.88 -75.18 32.24
CA LYS A 426 -28.74 -74.59 32.97
C LYS A 426 -28.00 -73.55 32.13
N VAL A 427 -27.86 -73.77 30.82
CA VAL A 427 -27.24 -72.78 29.93
C VAL A 427 -28.04 -71.48 29.94
N GLN A 428 -29.37 -71.54 29.90
CA GLN A 428 -30.23 -70.34 29.98
C GLN A 428 -30.22 -69.68 31.37
N GLU A 429 -30.17 -70.48 32.45
CA GLU A 429 -30.01 -70.00 33.83
C GLU A 429 -28.73 -69.17 33.98
N VAL A 430 -27.59 -69.71 33.54
CA VAL A 430 -26.28 -69.04 33.57
C VAL A 430 -26.23 -67.81 32.65
N VAL A 431 -26.87 -67.85 31.48
CA VAL A 431 -27.03 -66.66 30.61
C VAL A 431 -27.71 -65.53 31.38
N LEU A 432 -28.81 -65.81 32.07
CA LEU A 432 -29.56 -64.79 32.82
C LEU A 432 -28.78 -64.26 34.04
N GLU A 433 -27.96 -65.09 34.69
CA GLU A 433 -27.04 -64.62 35.74
C GLU A 433 -25.94 -63.70 35.20
N ILE A 434 -25.39 -64.00 34.02
CA ILE A 434 -24.40 -63.16 33.34
C ILE A 434 -25.02 -61.82 32.91
N GLU A 435 -26.23 -61.83 32.33
CA GLU A 435 -26.88 -60.59 31.88
C GLU A 435 -27.38 -59.70 33.04
N ARG A 436 -27.54 -60.29 34.23
CA ARG A 436 -27.87 -59.56 35.45
C ARG A 436 -26.78 -58.55 35.82
N ASP A 437 -25.51 -58.96 35.80
CA ASP A 437 -24.33 -58.09 35.89
C ASP A 437 -23.09 -58.82 35.34
N GLU A 438 -22.68 -58.51 34.09
CA GLU A 438 -21.54 -59.20 33.48
C GLU A 438 -20.23 -58.89 34.21
N ARG A 439 -20.11 -57.77 34.93
CA ARG A 439 -18.86 -57.40 35.60
C ARG A 439 -18.71 -58.16 36.91
N MET A 440 -19.79 -58.34 37.66
CA MET A 440 -19.79 -59.02 38.96
C MET A 440 -19.91 -60.55 38.89
N PHE A 441 -20.49 -61.11 37.82
CA PHE A 441 -20.67 -62.57 37.64
C PHE A 441 -19.35 -63.37 37.75
N GLN A 442 -19.40 -64.57 38.34
CA GLN A 442 -18.30 -65.55 38.37
C GLN A 442 -18.86 -66.97 38.33
N PHE A 443 -18.16 -67.90 37.66
CA PHE A 443 -18.56 -69.31 37.65
C PHE A 443 -18.24 -69.99 38.97
N ASP A 444 -19.26 -70.37 39.75
CA ASP A 444 -19.10 -71.37 40.82
C ASP A 444 -18.83 -72.77 40.23
N PRO A 445 -17.72 -73.44 40.58
CA PRO A 445 -17.44 -74.80 40.12
C PRO A 445 -18.43 -75.88 40.58
N ASN A 446 -19.19 -75.61 41.65
CA ASN A 446 -20.13 -76.58 42.24
C ASN A 446 -21.50 -76.58 41.53
N ALA A 447 -22.06 -75.40 41.26
CA ALA A 447 -23.32 -75.24 40.50
C ALA A 447 -23.14 -75.48 38.99
N HIS A 448 -22.04 -74.96 38.42
CA HIS A 448 -21.81 -74.92 36.97
C HIS A 448 -20.91 -76.06 36.51
N ASP A 449 -21.50 -77.04 35.84
CA ASP A 449 -20.74 -78.10 35.14
C ASP A 449 -20.07 -77.56 33.87
N VAL A 450 -18.92 -78.14 33.51
CA VAL A 450 -18.10 -77.67 32.37
C VAL A 450 -18.87 -77.74 31.05
N PHE A 451 -19.72 -78.76 30.86
CA PHE A 451 -20.53 -78.89 29.64
C PHE A 451 -21.56 -77.76 29.49
N THR A 452 -22.12 -77.25 30.59
CA THR A 452 -22.94 -76.04 30.59
C THR A 452 -22.14 -74.81 30.18
N ILE A 453 -20.91 -74.62 30.68
CA ILE A 453 -20.05 -73.47 30.30
C ILE A 453 -19.62 -73.56 28.82
N CYS A 454 -19.31 -74.76 28.32
CA CYS A 454 -19.15 -75.02 26.89
C CYS A 454 -20.42 -74.67 26.08
N GLY A 455 -21.60 -74.88 26.66
CA GLY A 455 -22.89 -74.47 26.10
C GLY A 455 -23.03 -72.95 26.02
N VAL A 456 -22.73 -72.23 27.10
CA VAL A 456 -22.78 -70.75 27.18
C VAL A 456 -21.85 -70.11 26.14
N LEU A 457 -20.61 -70.57 26.02
CA LEU A 457 -19.67 -70.03 25.02
C LEU A 457 -20.16 -70.26 23.57
N LYS A 458 -20.61 -71.47 23.25
CA LYS A 458 -21.16 -71.77 21.90
C LYS A 458 -22.43 -70.97 21.62
N LEU A 459 -23.28 -70.77 22.63
CA LEU A 459 -24.52 -70.00 22.51
C LEU A 459 -24.23 -68.51 22.27
N TYR A 460 -23.30 -67.92 23.04
CA TYR A 460 -22.89 -66.53 22.86
C TYR A 460 -22.43 -66.26 21.42
N LEU A 461 -21.52 -67.09 20.91
CA LEU A 461 -21.00 -66.96 19.54
C LEU A 461 -22.09 -67.14 18.47
N ARG A 462 -23.00 -68.10 18.65
CA ARG A 462 -24.13 -68.35 17.74
C ARG A 462 -25.19 -67.24 17.77
N GLN A 463 -25.29 -66.48 18.86
CA GLN A 463 -26.22 -65.36 19.00
C GLN A 463 -25.62 -64.00 18.59
N LEU A 464 -24.40 -63.94 18.06
CA LEU A 464 -23.86 -62.70 17.49
C LEU A 464 -24.66 -62.30 16.22
N PRO A 465 -25.13 -61.05 16.10
CA PRO A 465 -25.94 -60.59 14.95
C PRO A 465 -25.14 -60.49 13.64
N THR A 466 -23.81 -60.62 13.72
CA THR A 466 -22.92 -60.92 12.60
C THR A 466 -21.99 -62.02 13.07
N PRO A 467 -21.76 -63.09 12.29
CA PRO A 467 -20.92 -64.21 12.71
C PRO A 467 -19.53 -63.79 13.17
N LEU A 468 -18.91 -64.56 14.06
CA LEU A 468 -17.56 -64.26 14.56
C LEU A 468 -16.56 -64.10 13.40
N PHE A 469 -16.67 -64.97 12.39
CA PHE A 469 -15.98 -64.84 11.10
C PHE A 469 -16.98 -64.99 9.94
N PRO A 470 -17.46 -63.91 9.32
CA PRO A 470 -18.36 -63.98 8.17
C PRO A 470 -17.59 -64.40 6.90
N LEU A 471 -17.37 -65.71 6.76
CA LEU A 471 -16.74 -66.34 5.59
C LEU A 471 -17.80 -67.11 4.78
N PRO A 472 -18.14 -66.68 3.54
CA PRO A 472 -19.12 -67.35 2.69
C PRO A 472 -18.81 -68.84 2.45
N LEU A 473 -19.84 -69.67 2.23
CA LEU A 473 -19.66 -71.10 1.97
C LEU A 473 -18.77 -71.36 0.74
N ALA A 474 -18.95 -70.60 -0.35
CA ALA A 474 -18.10 -70.71 -1.54
C ALA A 474 -16.63 -70.35 -1.28
N ASP A 475 -16.35 -69.40 -0.37
CA ASP A 475 -14.97 -69.11 0.07
C ASP A 475 -14.41 -70.24 0.96
N ARG A 476 -15.27 -70.98 1.67
CA ARG A 476 -14.89 -72.16 2.49
C ARG A 476 -14.67 -73.42 1.65
N GLU A 477 -15.44 -73.61 0.58
CA GLU A 477 -15.29 -74.74 -0.37
C GLU A 477 -13.94 -74.75 -1.10
N LEU A 478 -13.34 -73.57 -1.30
CA LEU A 478 -12.01 -73.42 -1.87
C LEU A 478 -10.87 -73.72 -0.87
N ILE A 479 -11.18 -73.93 0.41
CA ILE A 479 -10.18 -74.21 1.46
C ILE A 479 -10.17 -75.71 1.77
N SER A 480 -9.19 -76.41 1.20
CA SER A 480 -8.86 -77.79 1.53
C SER A 480 -7.75 -77.87 2.58
N MET A 481 -7.59 -79.04 3.21
CA MET A 481 -6.39 -79.35 3.99
C MET A 481 -5.17 -79.44 3.05
N PRO A 482 -4.04 -78.76 3.36
CA PRO A 482 -2.88 -78.74 2.49
C PRO A 482 -2.13 -80.08 2.50
N THR A 483 -1.54 -80.43 1.35
CA THR A 483 -0.71 -81.62 1.14
C THR A 483 0.78 -81.34 1.33
N ASN A 484 1.18 -80.07 1.26
CA ASN A 484 2.55 -79.60 1.40
C ASN A 484 2.62 -78.22 2.11
N GLU A 485 3.82 -77.75 2.42
CA GLU A 485 4.05 -76.51 3.18
C GLU A 485 3.71 -75.24 2.39
N GLU A 486 3.85 -75.26 1.06
CA GLU A 486 3.54 -74.13 0.17
C GLU A 486 2.01 -73.88 0.11
N GLU A 487 1.22 -74.96 -0.04
CA GLU A 487 -0.24 -74.93 0.09
C GLU A 487 -0.68 -74.44 1.46
N ALA A 488 -0.02 -74.89 2.54
CA ALA A 488 -0.31 -74.42 3.90
C ALA A 488 -0.04 -72.91 4.04
N MET A 489 1.05 -72.40 3.46
CA MET A 489 1.38 -70.98 3.46
C MET A 489 0.38 -70.14 2.66
N ALA A 490 -0.06 -70.64 1.50
CA ALA A 490 -1.08 -69.98 0.66
C ALA A 490 -2.47 -69.92 1.34
N VAL A 491 -2.90 -71.01 1.97
CA VAL A 491 -4.18 -71.07 2.71
C VAL A 491 -4.13 -70.21 3.97
N THR A 492 -3.05 -70.29 4.76
CA THR A 492 -2.90 -69.46 5.97
C THR A 492 -2.81 -67.97 5.64
N GLY A 493 -2.08 -67.58 4.59
CA GLY A 493 -2.04 -66.20 4.08
C GLY A 493 -3.40 -65.70 3.59
N THR A 494 -4.19 -66.56 2.94
CA THR A 494 -5.56 -66.25 2.51
C THR A 494 -6.50 -66.02 3.70
N LEU A 495 -6.42 -66.87 4.73
CA LEU A 495 -7.17 -66.72 5.98
C LEU A 495 -6.77 -65.44 6.73
N ALA A 496 -5.46 -65.15 6.86
CA ALA A 496 -4.96 -63.91 7.47
C ALA A 496 -5.35 -62.64 6.68
N SER A 497 -5.44 -62.73 5.34
CA SER A 497 -5.98 -61.67 4.48
C SER A 497 -7.45 -61.37 4.78
N ARG A 498 -8.30 -62.40 4.91
CA ARG A 498 -9.71 -62.22 5.27
C ARG A 498 -9.89 -61.75 6.73
N LEU A 499 -9.10 -62.28 7.66
CA LEU A 499 -9.10 -61.91 9.08
C LEU A 499 -8.79 -60.41 9.31
N ARG A 500 -7.77 -59.87 8.63
CA ARG A 500 -7.39 -58.44 8.72
C ARG A 500 -8.47 -57.47 8.24
N ARG A 501 -9.53 -57.96 7.55
CA ARG A 501 -10.68 -57.16 7.11
C ARG A 501 -11.84 -57.11 8.13
N LEU A 502 -11.79 -57.89 9.21
CA LEU A 502 -12.80 -57.87 10.26
C LEU A 502 -12.59 -56.68 11.22
N ALA A 503 -13.62 -56.29 11.97
CA ALA A 503 -13.46 -55.30 13.04
C ALA A 503 -12.54 -55.83 14.17
N PRO A 504 -11.78 -54.97 14.88
CA PRO A 504 -10.81 -55.40 15.88
C PRO A 504 -11.37 -56.33 16.98
N ALA A 505 -12.63 -56.15 17.38
CA ALA A 505 -13.29 -57.01 18.37
C ALA A 505 -13.54 -58.45 17.84
N HIS A 506 -13.89 -58.61 16.56
CA HIS A 506 -13.98 -59.92 15.92
C HIS A 506 -12.59 -60.57 15.82
N GLN A 507 -11.58 -59.81 15.37
CA GLN A 507 -10.20 -60.30 15.27
C GLN A 507 -9.66 -60.80 16.62
N ALA A 508 -9.88 -60.02 17.69
CA ALA A 508 -9.46 -60.34 19.05
C ALA A 508 -10.20 -61.56 19.62
N THR A 509 -11.53 -61.59 19.49
CA THR A 509 -12.37 -62.68 20.01
C THR A 509 -12.09 -64.00 19.29
N LEU A 510 -11.86 -63.95 17.97
CA LEU A 510 -11.50 -65.12 17.16
C LEU A 510 -10.08 -65.61 17.47
N LYS A 511 -9.12 -64.71 17.75
CA LYS A 511 -7.77 -65.08 18.23
C LYS A 511 -7.85 -65.84 19.55
N ALA A 512 -8.61 -65.33 20.52
CA ALA A 512 -8.80 -65.97 21.81
C ALA A 512 -9.45 -67.36 21.67
N LEU A 513 -10.48 -67.49 20.83
CA LEU A 513 -11.15 -68.76 20.55
C LEU A 513 -10.21 -69.78 19.90
N CYS A 514 -9.54 -69.44 18.80
CA CYS A 514 -8.63 -70.37 18.11
C CYS A 514 -7.46 -70.80 19.03
N GLN A 515 -6.96 -69.91 19.88
CA GLN A 515 -5.94 -70.23 20.88
C GLN A 515 -6.44 -71.18 21.98
N HIS A 516 -7.70 -71.04 22.41
CA HIS A 516 -8.31 -71.97 23.35
C HIS A 516 -8.55 -73.35 22.72
N LEU A 517 -9.12 -73.40 21.51
CA LEU A 517 -9.35 -74.68 20.80
C LEU A 517 -8.04 -75.42 20.49
N ALA A 518 -6.95 -74.70 20.23
CA ALA A 518 -5.62 -75.30 20.09
C ALA A 518 -5.11 -75.92 21.41
N ARG A 519 -5.41 -75.30 22.58
CA ARG A 519 -5.12 -75.90 23.89
C ARG A 519 -5.97 -77.16 24.13
N VAL A 520 -7.26 -77.13 23.83
CA VAL A 520 -8.14 -78.30 23.97
C VAL A 520 -7.66 -79.47 23.12
N ALA A 521 -7.29 -79.22 21.86
CA ALA A 521 -6.75 -80.26 20.97
C ALA A 521 -5.43 -80.88 21.47
N ALA A 522 -4.61 -80.14 22.22
CA ALA A 522 -3.37 -80.68 22.79
C ALA A 522 -3.61 -81.78 23.85
N TYR A 523 -4.83 -81.90 24.38
CA TYR A 523 -5.25 -82.94 25.35
C TYR A 523 -6.10 -84.05 24.69
N GLU A 524 -6.06 -84.20 23.36
CA GLU A 524 -6.87 -85.19 22.59
C GLU A 524 -6.76 -86.63 23.14
N SER A 525 -5.60 -87.02 23.67
CA SER A 525 -5.37 -88.35 24.26
C SER A 525 -6.29 -88.67 25.44
N GLU A 526 -6.71 -87.64 26.19
CA GLU A 526 -7.63 -87.75 27.33
C GLU A 526 -9.04 -87.36 26.91
N ASN A 527 -9.22 -86.17 26.34
CA ASN A 527 -10.55 -85.59 26.09
C ASN A 527 -11.26 -86.12 24.82
N ARG A 528 -10.54 -86.88 23.96
CA ARG A 528 -11.05 -87.45 22.70
C ARG A 528 -11.61 -86.43 21.70
N MET A 529 -11.05 -85.21 21.69
CA MET A 529 -11.48 -84.10 20.83
C MET A 529 -10.33 -83.55 19.97
N SER A 530 -10.18 -84.13 18.78
CA SER A 530 -9.20 -83.67 17.79
C SER A 530 -9.52 -82.29 17.23
N VAL A 531 -8.53 -81.64 16.60
CA VAL A 531 -8.74 -80.35 15.93
C VAL A 531 -9.87 -80.43 14.89
N SER A 532 -9.99 -81.54 14.17
CA SER A 532 -11.06 -81.75 13.19
C SER A 532 -12.42 -81.87 13.87
N ALA A 533 -12.53 -82.62 14.97
CA ALA A 533 -13.76 -82.72 15.75
C ALA A 533 -14.19 -81.37 16.36
N LEU A 534 -13.24 -80.59 16.88
CA LEU A 534 -13.49 -79.23 17.40
C LEU A 534 -13.91 -78.27 16.27
N ALA A 535 -13.28 -78.35 15.10
CA ALA A 535 -13.65 -77.53 13.94
C ALA A 535 -15.06 -77.86 13.43
N VAL A 536 -15.46 -79.13 13.38
CA VAL A 536 -16.84 -79.54 13.06
C VAL A 536 -17.83 -78.96 14.07
N VAL A 537 -17.54 -79.06 15.38
CA VAL A 537 -18.44 -78.56 16.45
C VAL A 537 -18.58 -77.03 16.45
N PHE A 538 -17.51 -76.28 16.13
CA PHE A 538 -17.54 -74.82 16.20
C PHE A 538 -17.87 -74.12 14.87
N SER A 539 -17.75 -74.77 13.71
CA SER A 539 -17.99 -74.13 12.41
C SER A 539 -19.35 -73.40 12.33
N PRO A 540 -20.50 -73.99 12.75
CA PRO A 540 -21.78 -73.28 12.71
C PRO A 540 -21.80 -72.00 13.57
N ALA A 541 -21.20 -72.03 14.76
CA ALA A 541 -21.15 -70.88 15.68
C ALA A 541 -20.10 -69.82 15.30
N VAL A 542 -19.06 -70.19 14.53
CA VAL A 542 -18.03 -69.26 14.06
C VAL A 542 -18.45 -68.57 12.75
N PHE A 543 -19.02 -69.34 11.80
CA PHE A 543 -19.38 -68.85 10.47
C PHE A 543 -20.85 -68.44 10.31
N GLY A 544 -21.73 -68.82 11.24
CA GLY A 544 -23.17 -68.49 11.20
C GLY A 544 -23.97 -69.40 10.27
N ASP A 545 -23.73 -70.71 10.32
CA ASP A 545 -24.50 -71.69 9.54
C ASP A 545 -25.74 -72.15 10.32
N ASP A 546 -26.92 -72.14 9.68
CA ASP A 546 -28.18 -72.54 10.32
C ASP A 546 -28.19 -74.00 10.80
N ASP A 547 -28.85 -74.24 11.94
CA ASP A 547 -28.99 -75.57 12.58
C ASP A 547 -29.53 -76.65 11.60
N GLY A 548 -30.33 -76.25 10.59
CA GLY A 548 -30.86 -77.16 9.56
C GLY A 548 -29.88 -77.58 8.46
N MET A 549 -28.80 -76.83 8.23
CA MET A 549 -27.72 -77.18 7.28
C MET A 549 -26.54 -77.85 7.98
N ALA A 550 -26.34 -77.56 9.27
CA ALA A 550 -25.12 -77.85 10.03
C ALA A 550 -24.62 -79.31 9.91
N MET A 551 -25.48 -80.32 9.96
CA MET A 551 -25.04 -81.73 9.94
C MET A 551 -24.46 -82.17 8.57
N ILE A 552 -24.90 -81.57 7.46
CA ILE A 552 -24.43 -81.92 6.11
C ILE A 552 -23.24 -81.04 5.70
N SER A 553 -23.20 -79.78 6.16
CA SER A 553 -22.12 -78.84 5.84
C SER A 553 -20.87 -79.02 6.71
N ALA A 554 -21.02 -79.19 8.03
CA ALA A 554 -19.87 -79.12 8.97
C ALA A 554 -18.82 -80.20 8.72
N GLN A 555 -19.21 -81.38 8.23
CA GLN A 555 -18.30 -82.47 7.90
C GLN A 555 -17.47 -82.24 6.62
N ARG A 556 -17.85 -81.29 5.76
CA ARG A 556 -17.15 -80.97 4.50
C ARG A 556 -16.46 -79.60 4.49
N HIS A 557 -16.94 -78.62 5.25
CA HIS A 557 -16.51 -77.21 5.12
C HIS A 557 -15.85 -76.64 6.40
N SER A 558 -15.51 -77.51 7.36
CA SER A 558 -14.80 -77.15 8.60
C SER A 558 -13.29 -76.96 8.43
N ALA A 559 -12.72 -77.32 7.27
CA ALA A 559 -11.29 -77.20 6.96
C ALA A 559 -10.73 -75.78 7.19
N ALA A 560 -11.50 -74.74 6.88
CA ALA A 560 -11.11 -73.35 7.17
C ALA A 560 -10.86 -73.12 8.67
N LEU A 561 -11.75 -73.58 9.55
CA LEU A 561 -11.57 -73.45 11.01
C LEU A 561 -10.48 -74.40 11.54
N GLN A 562 -10.36 -75.60 10.98
CA GLN A 562 -9.28 -76.54 11.31
C GLN A 562 -7.89 -75.92 11.02
N MET A 563 -7.73 -75.25 9.88
CA MET A 563 -6.52 -74.49 9.55
C MET A 563 -6.30 -73.31 10.50
N MET A 564 -7.35 -72.57 10.88
CA MET A 564 -7.25 -71.47 11.85
C MET A 564 -6.85 -71.91 13.27
N ILE A 565 -7.19 -73.14 13.68
CA ILE A 565 -6.76 -73.69 14.97
C ILE A 565 -5.32 -74.19 14.89
N LEU A 566 -4.97 -75.00 13.88
CA LEU A 566 -3.61 -75.53 13.67
C LEU A 566 -2.57 -74.41 13.55
N PHE A 567 -2.87 -73.41 12.71
CA PHE A 567 -1.94 -72.34 12.36
C PHE A 567 -2.26 -71.02 13.07
N GLN A 568 -2.87 -71.07 14.27
CA GLN A 568 -3.23 -69.86 15.03
C GLN A 568 -2.01 -68.95 15.30
N ALA A 569 -0.81 -69.55 15.48
CA ALA A 569 0.40 -68.81 15.77
C ALA A 569 0.86 -67.93 14.59
N THR A 570 0.60 -68.34 13.34
CA THR A 570 1.00 -67.59 12.13
C THR A 570 -0.14 -66.72 11.61
N ILE A 571 -1.37 -67.26 11.52
CA ILE A 571 -2.55 -66.53 11.00
C ILE A 571 -2.84 -65.26 11.82
N PHE A 572 -2.63 -65.30 13.13
CA PHE A 572 -2.90 -64.17 14.03
C PHE A 572 -1.62 -63.42 14.47
N ALA A 573 -0.48 -63.63 13.80
CA ALA A 573 0.82 -63.04 14.15
C ALA A 573 0.87 -61.51 13.93
N GLU A 574 0.41 -61.04 12.77
CA GLU A 574 0.43 -59.63 12.38
C GLU A 574 -0.63 -58.75 13.07
N LEU A 575 -1.51 -59.35 13.90
CA LEU A 575 -2.53 -58.58 14.59
C LEU A 575 -1.92 -57.75 15.73
N PRO A 576 -2.41 -56.50 15.97
CA PRO A 576 -1.94 -55.67 17.06
C PRO A 576 -1.93 -56.42 18.40
N ILE A 577 -0.83 -56.27 19.15
CA ILE A 577 -0.70 -56.85 20.49
C ILE A 577 -1.71 -56.14 21.40
N LEU A 578 -2.75 -56.87 21.80
CA LEU A 578 -3.75 -56.39 22.75
C LEU A 578 -3.08 -56.16 24.11
N PRO A 579 -3.33 -55.02 24.79
CA PRO A 579 -2.90 -54.85 26.17
C PRO A 579 -3.64 -55.86 27.05
N SER A 580 -2.89 -56.71 27.76
CA SER A 580 -3.47 -57.68 28.70
C SER A 580 -4.25 -56.96 29.81
N PRO A 581 -5.43 -57.48 30.24
CA PRO A 581 -6.15 -56.94 31.38
C PRO A 581 -5.26 -56.99 32.63
N GLY A 582 -4.86 -55.82 33.14
CA GLY A 582 -3.92 -55.73 34.25
C GLY A 582 -4.54 -56.16 35.57
N MET A 583 -3.92 -57.13 36.25
CA MET A 583 -4.18 -57.35 37.67
C MET A 583 -3.89 -56.06 38.46
N SER A 584 -4.84 -55.64 39.28
CA SER A 584 -4.78 -54.39 40.03
C SER A 584 -3.84 -54.47 41.22
N GLN A 585 -2.67 -53.82 41.11
CA GLN A 585 -1.94 -53.36 42.30
C GLN A 585 -2.30 -51.88 42.59
N PRO A 586 -2.60 -51.52 43.85
CA PRO A 586 -3.03 -50.17 44.19
C PRO A 586 -1.88 -49.17 44.05
N ARG A 587 -2.08 -48.12 43.23
CA ARG A 587 -1.14 -47.00 43.11
C ARG A 587 -1.08 -46.19 44.41
N SER A 588 -0.19 -46.61 45.31
CA SER A 588 0.17 -45.80 46.49
C SER A 588 0.84 -44.49 46.04
N LYS A 589 0.26 -43.35 46.43
CA LYS A 589 0.86 -42.04 46.16
C LYS A 589 2.12 -41.88 47.04
N ARG A 590 3.30 -41.86 46.43
CA ARG A 590 4.49 -41.26 47.06
C ARG A 590 5.27 -40.41 46.07
N ILE A 591 5.57 -39.19 46.48
CA ILE A 591 6.38 -38.21 45.77
C ILE A 591 7.85 -38.46 46.09
N SER A 592 8.72 -38.56 45.07
CA SER A 592 10.13 -38.12 45.15
C SER A 592 10.82 -38.22 43.78
N SER A 593 11.87 -37.41 43.60
CA SER A 593 12.59 -37.17 42.35
C SER A 593 13.93 -37.94 42.22
N ILE A 594 14.25 -38.35 40.99
CA ILE A 594 15.56 -38.21 40.30
C ILE A 594 16.84 -38.60 41.08
N SER A 595 17.58 -39.64 40.63
CA SER A 595 18.90 -39.52 39.95
C SER A 595 19.69 -40.85 39.89
N GLY A 596 20.65 -40.98 38.95
CA GLY A 596 21.76 -41.97 39.05
C GLY A 596 22.43 -42.42 37.74
N GLY A 597 23.58 -41.82 37.37
CA GLY A 597 24.46 -42.23 36.25
C GLY A 597 24.38 -41.30 35.02
N SER A 598 25.23 -40.27 34.85
CA SER A 598 26.66 -40.26 34.45
C SER A 598 26.83 -40.49 32.93
N GLU A 599 27.58 -39.71 32.15
CA GLU A 599 28.72 -38.78 32.42
C GLU A 599 28.41 -37.33 31.89
N GLY A 600 29.16 -36.24 32.14
CA GLY A 600 30.38 -35.97 32.92
C GLY A 600 30.84 -34.48 32.83
N PHE A 601 31.93 -34.12 33.54
CA PHE A 601 32.69 -32.84 33.52
C PHE A 601 32.16 -31.55 34.25
N HIS A 602 32.70 -31.30 35.46
CA HIS A 602 33.33 -30.07 36.03
C HIS A 602 32.77 -28.63 35.75
N THR A 603 32.76 -27.64 36.70
CA THR A 603 33.54 -27.40 37.94
C THR A 603 32.93 -26.30 38.87
N VAL A 604 33.25 -26.30 40.20
CA VAL A 604 33.20 -25.18 41.22
C VAL A 604 31.80 -24.57 41.56
N GLU A 605 31.20 -24.75 42.75
CA GLU A 605 31.34 -24.01 44.05
C GLU A 605 30.91 -22.51 44.05
N ALA A 606 30.22 -21.89 45.04
CA ALA A 606 29.70 -22.30 46.37
C ALA A 606 28.46 -21.43 46.83
N PRO A 607 27.72 -21.74 47.93
CA PRO A 607 26.33 -21.23 48.16
C PRO A 607 26.05 -20.32 49.40
N ARG A 608 24.87 -19.64 49.39
CA ARG A 608 24.10 -18.94 50.48
C ARG A 608 22.73 -18.46 49.94
N SER A 609 21.67 -18.07 50.68
CA SER A 609 21.17 -18.32 52.06
C SER A 609 19.73 -17.76 52.25
N SER A 610 18.96 -18.17 53.28
CA SER A 610 17.60 -17.68 53.68
C SER A 610 17.62 -17.13 55.15
N PRO A 611 16.52 -16.70 55.84
CA PRO A 611 15.08 -16.44 55.54
C PRO A 611 14.68 -14.96 55.91
N PRO A 612 13.71 -14.51 56.78
CA PRO A 612 12.35 -14.98 57.21
C PRO A 612 11.19 -13.91 57.37
N ASN A 613 9.94 -14.32 57.07
CA ASN A 613 8.63 -14.14 57.77
C ASN A 613 8.08 -12.84 58.49
N LEU A 614 6.81 -12.52 58.14
CA LEU A 614 5.62 -12.18 59.00
C LEU A 614 5.52 -10.80 59.73
N PRO A 615 4.34 -10.36 60.31
CA PRO A 615 3.00 -10.97 60.45
C PRO A 615 1.75 -10.11 60.00
N GLY A 616 0.50 -10.58 60.29
CA GLY A 616 -0.82 -9.92 60.06
C GLY A 616 -1.34 -9.02 61.20
N PRO A 617 -2.67 -8.77 61.45
CA PRO A 617 -3.75 -9.82 61.53
C PRO A 617 -5.26 -9.43 61.22
N ASN A 618 -6.15 -10.45 61.27
CA ASN A 618 -7.60 -10.48 61.70
C ASN A 618 -8.72 -9.57 61.09
N ALA A 619 -10.05 -9.84 61.23
CA ALA A 619 -10.88 -11.08 61.27
C ALA A 619 -12.41 -10.76 61.43
N GLN A 620 -13.29 -11.76 61.19
CA GLN A 620 -14.75 -11.90 61.56
C GLN A 620 -15.85 -11.43 60.56
N ALA A 621 -17.06 -12.01 60.71
CA ALA A 621 -18.19 -11.97 59.76
C ALA A 621 -19.56 -12.35 60.41
N SER A 622 -20.70 -12.01 59.78
CA SER A 622 -22.03 -12.60 60.10
C SER A 622 -23.13 -12.41 59.02
N ASP A 623 -23.58 -13.54 58.48
CA ASP A 623 -24.85 -13.99 57.87
C ASP A 623 -26.12 -13.08 57.71
N SER A 624 -26.91 -13.32 56.63
CA SER A 624 -28.40 -13.39 56.56
C SER A 624 -28.97 -13.32 55.11
N SER A 625 -30.23 -13.77 54.88
CA SER A 625 -30.93 -13.89 53.56
C SER A 625 -32.46 -14.10 53.73
N PRO A 626 -33.29 -14.35 52.69
CA PRO A 626 -33.74 -13.51 51.54
C PRO A 626 -35.29 -13.24 51.65
N PRO A 627 -36.11 -12.88 50.61
CA PRO A 627 -36.55 -13.83 49.54
C PRO A 627 -37.04 -13.29 48.14
N ARG A 628 -37.18 -14.26 47.20
CA ARG A 628 -37.85 -14.38 45.88
C ARG A 628 -38.95 -13.40 45.36
N ALA A 629 -38.95 -13.20 44.01
CA ALA A 629 -40.06 -13.30 42.99
C ALA A 629 -39.82 -12.29 41.81
N ALA A 630 -39.90 -12.57 40.50
CA ALA A 630 -40.95 -13.18 39.64
C ALA A 630 -42.22 -12.30 39.52
N THR A 631 -42.82 -11.97 38.36
CA THR A 631 -42.75 -12.54 36.97
C THR A 631 -43.38 -11.58 35.92
N LEU A 632 -43.05 -11.73 34.62
CA LEU A 632 -43.81 -11.25 33.42
C LEU A 632 -43.98 -9.70 33.24
N SER A 633 -44.22 -9.09 32.07
CA SER A 633 -44.78 -9.58 30.79
C SER A 633 -44.46 -8.71 29.55
N ARG A 634 -44.70 -9.29 28.36
CA ARG A 634 -44.95 -8.73 27.00
C ARG A 634 -44.77 -7.23 26.69
N ARG A 635 -43.79 -6.96 25.80
CA ARG A 635 -43.98 -6.65 24.36
C ARG A 635 -45.21 -5.81 23.93
N SER A 636 -44.98 -4.54 23.55
CA SER A 636 -45.61 -3.93 22.37
C SER A 636 -44.76 -2.79 21.79
N SER A 637 -44.85 -2.55 20.48
CA SER A 637 -44.09 -1.52 19.76
C SER A 637 -45.04 -0.61 18.99
N ILE A 638 -44.90 0.71 19.09
CA ILE A 638 -45.60 1.68 18.22
C ILE A 638 -44.62 2.76 17.73
N ARG A 639 -44.67 3.07 16.43
CA ARG A 639 -44.00 4.22 15.81
C ARG A 639 -44.93 5.45 15.80
N ARG A 640 -44.35 6.64 15.99
CA ARG A 640 -44.68 7.92 15.32
C ARG A 640 -43.51 8.88 15.62
N THR A 641 -42.68 9.33 14.67
CA THR A 641 -42.91 10.22 13.49
C THR A 641 -43.32 11.66 13.85
N SER A 642 -42.34 12.55 14.05
CA SER A 642 -42.30 13.88 13.39
C SER A 642 -41.07 14.72 13.81
N ASN A 643 -40.28 15.13 12.82
CA ASN A 643 -39.56 16.42 12.79
C ASN A 643 -40.46 17.38 11.97
N PRO A 644 -40.19 18.70 11.80
CA PRO A 644 -39.04 19.50 12.26
C PRO A 644 -39.43 20.87 12.90
N LEU A 645 -38.42 21.71 13.17
CA LEU A 645 -38.32 23.20 13.05
C LEU A 645 -37.30 23.70 14.09
N ARG A 646 -36.11 24.21 13.73
CA ARG A 646 -35.77 25.50 13.07
C ARG A 646 -35.86 26.71 14.04
N GLY A 647 -34.75 27.01 14.71
CA GLY A 647 -34.45 28.26 15.40
C GLY A 647 -32.98 28.65 15.14
N SER A 648 -32.60 29.93 15.32
CA SER A 648 -31.33 30.46 14.79
C SER A 648 -30.86 31.73 15.48
N ILE A 649 -29.53 32.01 15.44
CA ILE A 649 -28.85 33.23 15.94
C ILE A 649 -28.81 33.20 17.51
N SER A 650 -27.79 33.65 18.25
CA SER A 650 -26.69 34.62 17.99
C SER A 650 -25.31 34.15 18.49
N PHE A 651 -24.27 34.93 18.17
CA PHE A 651 -22.98 34.98 18.88
C PHE A 651 -23.15 35.39 20.36
N ASP A 652 -22.17 35.05 21.19
CA ASP A 652 -21.50 36.06 22.01
C ASP A 652 -20.03 35.68 22.32
N THR A 653 -19.20 36.66 22.69
CA THR A 653 -17.80 36.46 23.14
C THR A 653 -17.52 37.23 24.43
N PRO A 654 -16.49 36.82 25.18
CA PRO A 654 -15.69 37.84 25.87
C PRO A 654 -14.17 37.67 25.62
N VAL A 655 -13.51 38.83 25.48
CA VAL A 655 -12.05 38.97 25.42
C VAL A 655 -11.54 39.42 26.79
N ARG A 656 -10.36 38.94 27.21
CA ARG A 656 -9.23 39.71 27.82
C ARG A 656 -8.34 38.86 28.74
N GLY A 657 -7.02 38.91 28.50
CA GLY A 657 -5.95 38.39 29.36
C GLY A 657 -4.62 38.41 28.61
N SER A 658 -3.53 38.89 29.20
CA SER A 658 -2.29 39.21 28.47
C SER A 658 -0.99 38.94 29.24
N HIS A 659 0.08 38.66 28.47
CA HIS A 659 1.50 38.49 28.86
C HIS A 659 1.87 37.23 29.68
N PRO A 660 3.14 36.77 29.63
CA PRO A 660 4.09 36.80 28.50
C PRO A 660 4.79 35.45 28.22
N LEU A 661 5.50 35.36 27.09
CA LEU A 661 6.40 34.24 26.76
C LEU A 661 7.73 34.31 27.52
N PRO A 662 8.34 33.18 27.91
CA PRO A 662 9.73 33.12 28.38
C PRO A 662 10.73 33.12 27.21
N GLN A 663 11.92 33.69 27.42
CA GLN A 663 13.04 33.66 26.47
C GLN A 663 14.02 32.48 26.75
N PRO A 664 14.80 32.02 25.75
CA PRO A 664 15.76 30.94 25.92
C PRO A 664 17.07 31.39 26.60
N PRO A 665 17.78 30.49 27.31
CA PRO A 665 19.12 30.77 27.81
C PRO A 665 20.16 30.78 26.69
N THR A 666 21.22 31.58 26.85
CA THR A 666 22.39 31.62 25.96
C THR A 666 23.68 31.46 26.75
N THR A 667 24.75 31.07 26.05
CA THR A 667 26.14 30.87 26.52
C THR A 667 26.35 29.72 27.53
N SER A 668 27.53 29.10 27.62
CA SER A 668 28.55 28.78 26.60
C SER A 668 29.60 27.85 27.21
N HIS A 669 30.09 26.85 26.49
CA HIS A 669 31.49 26.41 26.55
C HIS A 669 31.82 25.58 25.30
N ALA A 670 33.05 25.69 24.80
CA ALA A 670 33.51 25.05 23.57
C ALA A 670 34.57 23.99 23.86
N GLN A 671 34.62 22.93 23.05
CA GLN A 671 35.81 22.08 22.91
C GLN A 671 35.85 21.34 21.55
N SER A 672 36.94 21.60 20.81
CA SER A 672 37.64 20.75 19.81
C SER A 672 36.88 19.73 18.93
N LEU A 673 36.93 19.96 17.62
CA LEU A 673 36.91 18.92 16.58
C LEU A 673 38.19 18.05 16.63
N PRO A 674 38.13 16.81 16.10
CA PRO A 674 38.88 16.44 14.90
C PRO A 674 37.93 15.98 13.78
N ALA A 675 38.01 16.50 12.56
CA ALA A 675 39.01 16.25 11.52
C ALA A 675 38.68 15.01 10.65
N THR A 676 38.39 15.25 9.37
CA THR A 676 38.13 14.26 8.31
C THR A 676 39.43 13.82 7.61
N PRO A 677 39.42 12.63 6.98
CA PRO A 677 40.22 12.33 5.79
C PRO A 677 39.38 12.45 4.50
N GLN A 678 40.00 12.84 3.39
CA GLN A 678 39.45 12.82 2.03
C GLN A 678 40.42 12.11 1.08
N MET A 679 39.94 11.85 -0.16
CA MET A 679 40.70 11.40 -1.35
C MET A 679 41.22 9.94 -1.26
N TYR A 680 41.35 9.16 -2.34
CA TYR A 680 41.04 9.30 -3.78
C TYR A 680 40.06 8.16 -4.18
N ASP A 681 39.55 7.96 -5.40
CA ASP A 681 39.87 8.52 -6.73
C ASP A 681 38.63 8.55 -7.66
N GLU A 682 38.73 9.17 -8.83
CA GLU A 682 37.72 9.11 -9.89
C GLU A 682 38.07 8.10 -11.02
N ASP A 683 37.01 7.69 -11.74
CA ASP A 683 36.89 7.75 -13.22
C ASP A 683 36.53 6.43 -13.95
N GLN A 684 35.83 6.60 -15.09
CA GLN A 684 35.52 5.64 -16.16
C GLN A 684 34.62 4.42 -15.82
N ALA A 685 33.62 4.03 -16.63
CA ALA A 685 33.21 4.50 -17.96
C ALA A 685 31.71 4.29 -18.24
N TRP A 686 31.15 5.12 -19.13
CA TRP A 686 29.85 4.89 -19.78
C TRP A 686 29.98 3.94 -20.98
N THR A 687 29.09 2.96 -21.13
CA THR A 687 28.58 2.55 -22.46
C THR A 687 27.12 2.11 -22.39
N ARG A 688 26.39 2.29 -23.51
CA ARG A 688 24.98 1.94 -23.69
C ARG A 688 24.90 0.66 -24.55
N SER A 689 23.87 -0.17 -24.39
CA SER A 689 22.85 -0.38 -25.45
C SER A 689 21.80 -1.48 -25.15
N ARG A 690 20.54 -1.11 -25.40
CA ARG A 690 19.38 -1.89 -25.91
C ARG A 690 19.56 -3.38 -26.26
N GLY A 691 18.52 -4.17 -25.96
CA GLY A 691 17.92 -5.06 -26.99
C GLY A 691 17.61 -6.52 -26.60
N LEU A 692 16.33 -6.85 -26.47
CA LEU A 692 15.76 -8.21 -26.68
C LEU A 692 15.82 -8.58 -28.20
N PRO A 693 15.70 -9.87 -28.66
CA PRO A 693 14.74 -10.86 -28.12
C PRO A 693 15.06 -12.39 -28.24
N LEU A 694 14.15 -13.21 -27.67
CA LEU A 694 13.73 -14.59 -28.05
C LEU A 694 14.74 -15.78 -28.06
N GLY A 695 14.40 -16.88 -27.35
CA GLY A 695 14.82 -18.24 -27.76
C GLY A 695 14.91 -19.36 -26.70
N ALA A 696 14.07 -20.41 -26.83
CA ALA A 696 14.27 -21.81 -26.38
C ALA A 696 14.27 -22.21 -24.87
N ARG A 697 14.18 -23.54 -24.67
CA ARG A 697 13.98 -24.40 -23.46
C ARG A 697 14.57 -25.80 -23.80
N PRO A 698 14.64 -26.82 -22.90
CA PRO A 698 15.04 -26.88 -21.48
C PRO A 698 16.05 -28.06 -21.27
N ILE A 699 15.90 -28.86 -20.17
CA ILE A 699 16.65 -30.10 -19.79
C ILE A 699 17.99 -29.81 -19.08
N GLY A 700 18.36 -30.48 -17.98
CA GLY A 700 17.68 -31.56 -17.23
C GLY A 700 18.31 -31.81 -15.84
N VAL A 701 17.73 -32.75 -15.08
CA VAL A 701 18.05 -33.08 -13.68
C VAL A 701 18.16 -34.60 -13.51
N PRO A 702 19.01 -35.09 -12.59
CA PRO A 702 18.67 -36.21 -11.71
C PRO A 702 18.61 -35.77 -10.22
#